data_AF-A0A3A0CE49-F1
#
_entry.id   AF-A0A3A0CE49-F1
#
_cell.length_a   1.000
_cell.length_b   1.000
_cell.length_c   1.000
_cell.angle_alpha   90.00
_cell.angle_beta   90.00
_cell.angle_gamma   90.00
#
_symmetry.space_group_name_H-M   'P 1'
#
loop_
_entity.id
_entity.type
_entity.pdbx_description
1 polymer ?
#
loop_
_entity_poly.entity_id
_entity_poly.type
_entity_poly.pdbx_seq_one_letter_code
_entity_poly.pdbx_strand_id
1 'polypeptide(L)'
;MLFSEELMRRLNNQVALRDAGPLVNRAVHFARRRLQPAGTLRFARRDHAAFAVRASLFSISAPLFLLAFTNARFAIPGPLAALPDWAGTAWSYILLILGFSLVIFVHELGHFLAAKWAGVKVDRFAIGFGKELIGFTWGETRYSFNVLPLGGYVKMLGQEDFVIDKSGELKVKEDPNSFSNKSVGQRMVIISAGVIMNLIFAAIAFAIVVMVGRLQPPAVVGIVVEGSAAARAGLQTGDRIMAINGSTVDSFGDLSARVTLSDPGEKLVLDVLRDGKPVEPKPEVLPEFKADAKVRQIGVSPGMNRRVWIPSLRGNASPRPDQLQRNDELYALVENGVVRPCKDLGDFRRALVAARGEPIEVLVKRPTDPDALAIEDVLKPEHPIESTDVRVRVRATWTPVPDDAAGSGTGSLLGMVPRLAVIYVEEGKSFENAGVRQGDIIVKFGPAAYPDLATVRKIIESSPGEKIPVEVRRPNEKNGDLSAELVQFCSAHRERLIAEALKDPQAAARSAAELAAKAGLSETDRAALAKALSDAKDAGAMRRWLEDVDVHKVGPLVPKSPFTLIGKAPPPPVEAGLAPIDEDHVVVSAVLDQIGGRTTPAKAAGIPVGAVITACNDKPVGSWMELCKAFEAAAGGSVDLTYRLVDQYHTIRFSVPQCVTLALNIPPGSRLIRIDGKSTFQTKDADGKTYDVALPDWRAIRAGLDTMIGKTATIEYVTYDGRKGSGLYAVTADNTDPWQSRIFYVEPFLCYQLLERHRVANPIAAVGVGFKQAYQMTVQTVQTIRHMLFTQQVGVSKVSGPVGIVRIGSRFADAGLLDLLWFLAIISANLAVINFLPMPIVDGGLFLFLVLEKIRGEPVSIKTQVATQLVGIALIATLFILVTYQDIKNWITGT
;
A
#
# COMPACT_ATOMS: atom_id res chain seq x y z
N MET A 1 9.31 41.58 21.78
CA MET A 1 7.91 41.12 21.79
C MET A 1 7.11 41.74 20.65
N LEU A 2 6.89 43.06 20.58
CA LEU A 2 6.11 43.70 19.48
C LEU A 2 6.65 43.47 18.06
N PHE A 3 7.98 43.39 17.87
CA PHE A 3 8.60 43.10 16.57
C PHE A 3 8.40 41.63 16.13
N SER A 4 8.10 40.73 17.07
CA SER A 4 7.83 39.31 16.81
C SER A 4 6.41 39.09 16.31
N GLU A 5 5.44 39.88 16.78
CA GLU A 5 4.05 39.78 16.32
C GLU A 5 3.88 40.33 14.91
N GLU A 6 4.45 41.49 14.58
CA GLU A 6 4.34 42.07 13.23
C GLU A 6 5.06 41.22 12.17
N LEU A 7 6.21 40.63 12.51
CA LEU A 7 6.93 39.71 11.62
C LEU A 7 6.15 38.41 11.39
N MET A 8 5.55 37.85 12.45
CA MET A 8 4.71 36.65 12.36
C MET A 8 3.41 36.93 11.61
N ARG A 9 2.81 38.11 11.77
CA ARG A 9 1.59 38.52 11.05
C ARG A 9 1.85 38.73 9.56
N ARG A 10 3.03 39.23 9.17
CA ARG A 10 3.44 39.37 7.77
C ARG A 10 3.87 38.07 7.10
N LEU A 11 4.43 37.11 7.85
CA LEU A 11 4.72 35.76 7.35
C LEU A 11 3.46 34.89 7.18
N ASN A 12 2.38 35.20 7.90
CA ASN A 12 1.12 34.45 7.84
C ASN A 12 0.23 34.83 6.64
N ASN A 13 0.45 36.00 6.03
CA ASN A 13 -0.25 36.43 4.82
C ASN A 13 0.58 36.04 3.59
N GLN A 14 0.04 35.12 2.77
CA GLN A 14 0.65 34.62 1.54
C GLN A 14 0.86 35.72 0.48
N VAL A 15 1.98 36.45 0.54
CA VAL A 15 2.51 37.20 -0.61
C VAL A 15 4.01 36.95 -0.72
N ALA A 16 4.39 36.22 -1.78
CA ALA A 16 5.71 36.02 -2.37
C ALA A 16 6.95 36.17 -1.44
N LEU A 17 7.58 35.02 -1.14
CA LEU A 17 8.89 34.87 -0.48
C LEU A 17 10.11 35.47 -1.24
N ARG A 18 9.89 36.37 -2.22
CA ARG A 18 10.97 36.94 -3.03
C ARG A 18 11.75 38.06 -2.31
N ASP A 19 11.18 38.66 -1.26
CA ASP A 19 11.75 39.84 -0.58
C ASP A 19 12.17 39.63 0.90
N ALA A 20 12.39 38.38 1.35
CA ALA A 20 12.77 38.10 2.74
C ALA A 20 14.26 38.37 3.07
N GLY A 21 15.15 38.43 2.07
CA GLY A 21 16.60 38.63 2.25
C GLY A 21 17.00 39.93 2.99
N PRO A 22 16.40 41.10 2.68
CA PRO A 22 16.70 42.36 3.36
C PRO A 22 16.28 42.42 4.84
N LEU A 23 15.31 41.59 5.26
CA LEU A 23 14.84 41.53 6.65
C LEU A 23 15.77 40.67 7.51
N VAL A 24 16.23 39.53 6.99
CA VAL A 24 17.23 38.67 7.64
C VAL A 24 18.56 39.41 7.79
N ASN A 25 19.00 40.13 6.75
CA ASN A 25 20.23 40.93 6.83
C ASN A 25 20.14 42.07 7.86
N ARG A 26 18.97 42.72 8.02
CA ARG A 26 18.78 43.72 9.08
C ARG A 26 18.77 43.12 10.48
N ALA A 27 18.20 41.93 10.68
CA ALA A 27 18.22 41.23 11.96
C ALA A 27 19.65 40.79 12.35
N VAL A 28 20.43 40.28 11.39
CA VAL A 28 21.84 39.91 11.59
C VAL A 28 22.70 41.16 11.86
N HIS A 29 22.42 42.27 11.18
CA HIS A 29 23.16 43.52 11.41
C HIS A 29 22.83 44.15 12.77
N PHE A 30 21.58 44.04 13.24
CA PHE A 30 21.15 44.46 14.57
C PHE A 30 21.81 43.63 15.68
N ALA A 31 21.90 42.31 15.51
CA ALA A 31 22.60 41.43 16.44
C ALA A 31 24.10 41.74 16.52
N ARG A 32 24.75 42.08 15.39
CA ARG A 32 26.17 42.48 15.36
C ARG A 32 26.46 43.81 16.07
N ARG A 33 25.57 44.81 15.99
CA ARG A 33 25.82 46.14 16.59
C ARG A 33 25.71 46.18 18.11
N ARG A 34 24.98 45.25 18.75
CA ARG A 34 24.77 45.24 20.21
C ARG A 34 25.74 44.34 20.98
N LEU A 35 26.65 43.66 20.26
CA LEU A 35 27.63 42.71 20.80
C LEU A 35 29.09 43.22 20.70
N GLN A 36 29.32 44.54 20.68
CA GLN A 36 30.65 45.08 20.96
C GLN A 36 30.84 45.30 22.47
N PRO A 37 31.98 44.89 23.06
CA PRO A 37 32.18 44.93 24.50
C PRO A 37 32.66 46.32 24.93
N ALA A 38 31.84 47.04 25.70
CA ALA A 38 32.30 48.19 26.46
C ALA A 38 32.73 47.73 27.87
N GLY A 39 33.99 47.99 28.22
CA GLY A 39 34.43 48.29 29.59
C GLY A 39 34.41 47.18 30.64
N THR A 40 35.60 46.65 30.92
CA THR A 40 36.09 46.13 32.22
C THR A 40 35.12 46.05 33.39
N LEU A 41 34.80 44.81 33.82
CA LEU A 41 34.50 44.47 35.21
C LEU A 41 35.02 43.05 35.50
N ARG A 42 36.07 42.98 36.32
CA ARG A 42 36.59 41.74 36.90
C ARG A 42 35.64 41.30 38.02
N PHE A 43 35.03 40.12 37.90
CA PHE A 43 34.69 39.28 39.05
C PHE A 43 34.78 37.81 38.66
N ALA A 44 35.40 37.04 39.55
CA ALA A 44 35.76 35.63 39.41
C ALA A 44 34.56 34.68 39.63
N ARG A 45 34.72 33.44 39.13
CA ARG A 45 33.80 32.28 39.05
C ARG A 45 32.93 32.19 37.77
N ARG A 46 33.46 31.49 36.77
CA ARG A 46 32.77 30.88 35.60
C ARG A 46 33.07 29.37 35.67
N ASP A 47 32.12 28.45 35.49
CA ASP A 47 31.84 27.91 34.14
C ASP A 47 30.46 27.25 33.92
N HIS A 48 29.55 27.17 34.91
CA HIS A 48 28.30 26.40 34.69
C HIS A 48 27.17 27.16 33.97
N ALA A 49 27.09 28.50 34.08
CA ALA A 49 25.98 29.27 33.50
C ALA A 49 26.13 29.53 31.99
N ALA A 50 27.36 29.61 31.47
CA ALA A 50 27.61 29.88 30.06
C ALA A 50 27.31 28.67 29.16
N PHE A 51 27.46 27.45 29.68
CA PHE A 51 27.10 26.22 28.98
C PHE A 51 25.58 26.04 28.89
N ALA A 52 24.85 26.30 29.99
CA ALA A 52 23.39 26.22 30.00
C ALA A 52 22.73 27.22 29.04
N VAL A 53 23.19 28.47 28.99
CA VAL A 53 22.63 29.49 28.09
C VAL A 53 22.98 29.21 26.61
N ARG A 54 24.16 28.64 26.32
CA ARG A 54 24.53 28.22 24.95
C ARG A 54 23.79 26.95 24.51
N ALA A 55 23.53 26.02 25.42
CA ALA A 55 22.71 24.83 25.15
C ALA A 55 21.25 25.21 24.88
N SER A 56 20.65 26.13 25.65
CA SER A 56 19.28 26.62 25.40
C SER A 56 19.15 27.38 24.08
N LEU A 57 20.18 28.13 23.66
CA LEU A 57 20.22 28.80 22.35
C LEU A 57 20.38 27.79 21.20
N PHE A 58 21.07 26.67 21.40
CA PHE A 58 21.15 25.56 20.43
C PHE A 58 19.80 24.83 20.29
N SER A 59 19.07 24.64 21.40
CA SER A 59 17.74 24.00 21.42
C SER A 59 16.64 24.83 20.72
N ILE A 60 16.80 26.16 20.64
CA ILE A 60 15.85 27.06 19.98
C ILE A 60 16.28 27.36 18.54
N SER A 61 17.59 27.44 18.25
CA SER A 61 18.08 27.74 16.89
C SER A 61 18.08 26.54 15.95
N ALA A 62 18.28 25.31 16.42
CA ALA A 62 18.23 24.10 15.58
C ALA A 62 16.87 23.86 14.90
N PRO A 63 15.71 23.97 15.60
CA PRO A 63 14.40 23.87 14.95
C PRO A 63 14.12 25.03 13.98
N LEU A 64 14.57 26.25 14.29
CA LEU A 64 14.47 27.42 13.40
C LEU A 64 15.35 27.30 12.14
N PHE A 65 16.54 26.69 12.29
CA PHE A 65 17.42 26.39 11.18
C PHE A 65 16.79 25.30 10.29
N LEU A 66 16.27 24.21 10.86
CA LEU A 66 15.56 23.16 10.12
C LEU A 66 14.29 23.69 9.43
N LEU A 67 13.50 24.56 10.08
CA LEU A 67 12.31 25.21 9.51
C LEU A 67 12.62 26.08 8.27
N ALA A 68 13.83 26.62 8.15
CA ALA A 68 14.25 27.38 6.97
C ALA A 68 14.55 26.49 5.74
N PHE A 69 14.72 25.17 5.94
CA PHE A 69 15.05 24.21 4.89
C PHE A 69 13.89 23.28 4.48
N THR A 70 12.69 23.41 5.04
CA THR A 70 11.59 22.42 4.88
C THR A 70 10.78 22.50 3.58
N ASN A 71 10.93 23.55 2.77
CA ASN A 71 10.30 23.62 1.43
C ASN A 71 11.23 23.18 0.30
N ALA A 72 12.50 22.96 0.59
CA ALA A 72 13.37 22.27 -0.34
C ALA A 72 13.13 20.78 -0.14
N ARG A 73 12.53 20.10 -1.13
CA ARG A 73 13.02 18.75 -1.42
C ARG A 73 14.55 18.92 -1.45
N PHE A 74 15.31 18.16 -0.66
CA PHE A 74 16.68 17.87 -1.07
C PHE A 74 16.60 16.94 -2.29
N ALA A 75 15.91 17.41 -3.33
CA ALA A 75 16.14 17.01 -4.69
C ALA A 75 17.64 17.18 -4.86
N ILE A 76 18.22 16.14 -5.42
CA ILE A 76 19.63 16.06 -5.76
C ILE A 76 20.14 17.47 -6.08
N PRO A 77 21.11 18.03 -5.34
CA PRO A 77 21.61 19.39 -5.56
C PRO A 77 21.67 19.65 -7.07
N GLY A 78 21.05 20.73 -7.58
CA GLY A 78 20.81 20.99 -9.01
C GLY A 78 21.78 20.35 -10.04
N PRO A 79 23.12 20.34 -9.84
CA PRO A 79 24.06 19.60 -10.69
C PRO A 79 23.95 18.06 -10.73
N LEU A 80 23.30 17.36 -9.78
CA LEU A 80 23.11 15.91 -9.84
C LEU A 80 21.69 15.39 -10.17
N ALA A 81 20.73 16.27 -10.45
CA ALA A 81 19.47 15.90 -11.10
C ALA A 81 19.66 15.39 -12.56
N ALA A 82 20.85 15.61 -13.14
CA ALA A 82 21.27 15.09 -14.43
C ALA A 82 22.06 13.78 -14.35
N LEU A 83 22.23 13.19 -13.15
CA LEU A 83 22.87 11.88 -12.99
C LEU A 83 21.90 10.73 -13.29
N PRO A 84 22.42 9.53 -13.64
CA PRO A 84 21.58 8.37 -13.88
C PRO A 84 20.82 7.92 -12.62
N ASP A 85 19.72 7.18 -12.77
CA ASP A 85 18.78 6.80 -11.70
C ASP A 85 19.43 6.16 -10.46
N TRP A 86 20.58 5.50 -10.62
CA TRP A 86 21.35 4.92 -9.50
C TRP A 86 21.86 5.99 -8.50
N ALA A 87 22.03 7.25 -8.92
CA ALA A 87 22.55 8.32 -8.08
C ALA A 87 21.55 8.76 -7.01
N GLY A 88 20.25 8.81 -7.33
CA GLY A 88 19.19 9.07 -6.34
C GLY A 88 19.15 7.97 -5.28
N THR A 89 19.21 6.71 -5.73
CA THR A 89 19.27 5.55 -4.84
C THR A 89 20.51 5.58 -3.93
N ALA A 90 21.68 5.91 -4.48
CA ALA A 90 22.92 6.02 -3.72
C ALA A 90 22.85 7.13 -2.66
N TRP A 91 22.22 8.27 -2.99
CA TRP A 91 22.01 9.37 -2.07
C TRP A 91 21.13 8.97 -0.87
N SER A 92 20.04 8.23 -1.12
CA SER A 92 19.16 7.73 -0.06
C SER A 92 19.89 6.77 0.89
N TYR A 93 20.78 5.92 0.38
CA TYR A 93 21.64 5.09 1.24
C TYR A 93 22.63 5.92 2.07
N ILE A 94 23.22 6.97 1.49
CA ILE A 94 24.11 7.88 2.23
C ILE A 94 23.35 8.56 3.38
N LEU A 95 22.16 9.12 3.11
CA LEU A 95 21.33 9.74 4.12
C LEU A 95 20.95 8.75 5.23
N LEU A 96 20.62 7.51 4.86
CA LEU A 96 20.30 6.45 5.82
C LEU A 96 21.49 6.13 6.72
N ILE A 97 22.69 5.96 6.16
CA ILE A 97 23.93 5.69 6.92
C ILE A 97 24.23 6.84 7.89
N LEU A 98 24.11 8.09 7.42
CA LEU A 98 24.28 9.28 8.27
C LEU A 98 23.23 9.33 9.38
N GLY A 99 21.99 8.96 9.07
CA GLY A 99 20.89 8.87 10.03
C GLY A 99 21.15 7.85 11.15
N PHE A 100 21.56 6.63 10.80
CA PHE A 100 21.95 5.62 11.79
C PHE A 100 23.17 6.05 12.60
N SER A 101 24.17 6.66 11.95
CA SER A 101 25.35 7.20 12.63
C SER A 101 24.96 8.24 13.67
N LEU A 102 23.96 9.09 13.38
CA LEU A 102 23.43 10.08 14.30
C LEU A 102 22.75 9.42 15.51
N VAL A 103 21.88 8.42 15.29
CA VAL A 103 21.21 7.69 16.39
C VAL A 103 22.23 7.05 17.33
N ILE A 104 23.25 6.39 16.77
CA ILE A 104 24.30 5.74 17.56
C ILE A 104 25.16 6.78 18.28
N PHE A 105 25.53 7.87 17.61
CA PHE A 105 26.27 8.96 18.24
C PHE A 105 25.54 9.52 19.47
N VAL A 106 24.22 9.73 19.37
CA VAL A 106 23.39 10.21 20.49
C VAL A 106 23.40 9.22 21.65
N HIS A 107 23.32 7.92 21.36
CA HIS A 107 23.42 6.86 22.36
C HIS A 107 24.77 6.92 23.10
N GLU A 108 25.88 6.90 22.37
CA GLU A 108 27.23 6.98 22.93
C GLU A 108 27.46 8.29 23.70
N LEU A 109 26.90 9.40 23.21
CA LEU A 109 26.94 10.68 23.89
C LEU A 109 26.30 10.60 25.29
N GLY A 110 25.26 9.80 25.48
CA GLY A 110 24.65 9.57 26.79
C GLY A 110 25.64 8.97 27.78
N HIS A 111 26.26 7.85 27.44
CA HIS A 111 27.28 7.23 28.27
C HIS A 111 28.45 8.18 28.55
N PHE A 112 28.92 8.89 27.52
CA PHE A 112 30.01 9.84 27.64
C PHE A 112 29.71 10.96 28.64
N LEU A 113 28.55 11.62 28.50
CA LEU A 113 28.15 12.73 29.37
C LEU A 113 27.98 12.26 30.82
N ALA A 114 27.37 11.09 31.02
CA ALA A 114 27.20 10.53 32.36
C ALA A 114 28.53 10.10 32.99
N ALA A 115 29.45 9.51 32.21
CA ALA A 115 30.79 9.15 32.67
C ALA A 115 31.58 10.38 33.11
N LYS A 116 31.56 11.45 32.31
CA LYS A 116 32.21 12.72 32.67
C LYS A 116 31.59 13.37 33.91
N TRP A 117 30.27 13.32 34.04
CA TRP A 117 29.56 13.79 35.25
C TRP A 117 29.97 13.00 36.50
N ALA A 118 30.16 11.68 36.39
CA ALA A 118 30.60 10.82 37.49
C ALA A 118 32.12 10.88 37.76
N GLY A 119 32.87 11.69 37.01
CA GLY A 119 34.33 11.77 37.11
C GLY A 119 35.02 10.47 36.70
N VAL A 120 34.47 9.74 35.74
CA VAL A 120 35.09 8.58 35.10
C VAL A 120 35.92 9.06 33.91
N LYS A 121 37.17 8.60 33.85
CA LYS A 121 38.04 8.93 32.72
C LYS A 121 37.57 8.20 31.46
N VAL A 122 37.45 8.95 30.37
CA VAL A 122 37.12 8.42 29.04
C VAL A 122 38.34 8.58 28.14
N ASP A 123 38.94 7.45 27.74
CA ASP A 123 40.14 7.44 26.91
C ASP A 123 39.82 7.74 25.44
N ARG A 124 38.67 7.25 24.96
CA ARG A 124 38.25 7.44 23.57
C ARG A 124 36.74 7.56 23.43
N PHE A 125 36.31 8.52 22.63
CA PHE A 125 34.96 8.66 22.10
C PHE A 125 35.04 8.48 20.59
N ALA A 126 34.52 7.36 20.09
CA ALA A 126 34.65 6.99 18.68
C ALA A 126 33.29 6.92 17.99
N ILE A 127 33.22 7.48 16.78
CA ILE A 127 32.13 7.25 15.85
C ILE A 127 32.65 6.29 14.77
N GLY A 128 31.98 5.16 14.64
CA GLY A 128 32.35 4.06 13.76
C GLY A 128 33.38 3.08 14.33
N PHE A 129 33.65 2.03 13.57
CA PHE A 129 34.60 0.97 13.90
C PHE A 129 35.80 0.90 12.95
N GLY A 130 36.86 0.21 13.38
CA GLY A 130 38.06 -0.05 12.58
C GLY A 130 39.13 1.04 12.72
N LYS A 131 39.91 1.23 11.65
CA LYS A 131 41.02 2.19 11.62
C LYS A 131 40.49 3.62 11.75
N GLU A 132 41.17 4.43 12.56
CA GLU A 132 40.89 5.86 12.68
C GLU A 132 41.21 6.55 11.34
N LEU A 133 40.24 7.27 10.79
CA LEU A 133 40.41 8.12 9.61
C LEU A 133 40.92 9.50 10.02
N ILE A 134 40.20 10.12 10.96
CA ILE A 134 40.52 11.44 11.49
C ILE A 134 40.17 11.48 12.97
N GLY A 135 40.98 12.16 13.76
CA GLY A 135 40.71 12.31 15.18
C GLY A 135 41.52 13.44 15.80
N PHE A 136 41.01 13.96 16.90
CA PHE A 136 41.67 14.97 17.71
C PHE A 136 41.56 14.62 19.19
N THR A 137 42.53 15.05 19.98
CA THR A 137 42.50 14.86 21.43
C THR A 137 42.09 16.17 22.07
N TRP A 138 41.04 16.15 22.89
CA TRP A 138 40.63 17.31 23.66
C TRP A 138 40.46 16.93 25.13
N GLY A 139 41.23 17.60 25.99
CA GLY A 139 41.43 17.17 27.37
C GLY A 139 42.12 15.81 27.43
N GLU A 140 41.50 14.86 28.13
CA GLU A 140 41.98 13.49 28.30
C GLU A 140 41.38 12.49 27.30
N THR A 141 40.45 12.93 26.43
CA THR A 141 39.68 12.05 25.55
C THR A 141 40.11 12.20 24.10
N ARG A 142 40.36 11.07 23.43
CA ARG A 142 40.55 11.00 21.98
C ARG A 142 39.19 10.94 21.29
N TYR A 143 38.86 11.94 20.48
CA TYR A 143 37.69 11.94 19.61
C TYR A 143 38.11 11.42 18.24
N SER A 144 37.51 10.33 17.77
CA SER A 144 37.93 9.64 16.55
C SER A 144 36.74 9.30 15.64
N PHE A 145 36.88 9.58 14.35
CA PHE A 145 36.02 9.05 13.30
C PHE A 145 36.72 7.91 12.60
N ASN A 146 36.09 6.74 12.57
CA ASN A 146 36.67 5.52 12.04
C ASN A 146 36.05 5.16 10.67
N VAL A 147 36.73 4.28 9.93
CA VAL A 147 36.37 3.90 8.55
C VAL A 147 34.92 3.40 8.42
N LEU A 148 34.46 2.57 9.34
CA LEU A 148 33.14 1.95 9.25
C LEU A 148 32.12 2.78 10.04
N PRO A 149 31.17 3.49 9.40
CA PRO A 149 30.21 4.36 10.11
C PRO A 149 29.09 3.57 10.82
N LEU A 150 29.15 2.25 10.84
CA LEU A 150 28.14 1.35 11.40
C LEU A 150 28.34 1.13 12.91
N GLY A 151 28.39 2.20 13.70
CA GLY A 151 28.61 2.08 15.14
C GLY A 151 29.24 3.28 15.81
N GLY A 152 29.59 3.10 17.08
CA GLY A 152 30.34 4.02 17.92
C GLY A 152 30.70 3.29 19.21
N TYR A 153 31.64 3.85 19.97
CA TYR A 153 31.91 3.35 21.32
C TYR A 153 32.52 4.45 22.19
N VAL A 154 32.19 4.41 23.48
CA VAL A 154 32.85 5.16 24.54
C VAL A 154 33.76 4.23 25.33
N LYS A 155 35.08 4.36 25.13
CA LYS A 155 36.05 3.60 25.92
C LYS A 155 36.28 4.28 27.27
N MET A 156 35.64 3.74 28.31
CA MET A 156 35.80 4.17 29.69
C MET A 156 36.90 3.37 30.40
N LEU A 157 37.69 4.06 31.22
CA LEU A 157 38.75 3.43 31.99
C LEU A 157 38.17 2.41 32.97
N GLY A 158 38.63 1.16 32.93
CA GLY A 158 38.20 0.10 33.85
C GLY A 158 36.82 -0.51 33.59
N GLN A 159 36.23 -0.31 32.41
CA GLN A 159 35.05 -1.06 31.93
C GLN A 159 35.44 -2.34 31.16
N GLU A 160 36.53 -2.30 30.38
CA GLU A 160 36.99 -3.42 29.54
C GLU A 160 38.48 -3.77 29.75
N ASP A 161 39.16 -3.13 30.70
CA ASP A 161 40.61 -3.30 30.90
C ASP A 161 40.91 -4.53 31.77
N PHE A 162 40.75 -5.69 31.15
CA PHE A 162 41.31 -6.96 31.61
C PHE A 162 42.72 -7.11 31.06
N VAL A 163 43.75 -6.82 31.86
CA VAL A 163 45.13 -7.11 31.46
C VAL A 163 45.45 -8.53 31.91
N ILE A 164 45.69 -9.43 30.94
CA ILE A 164 46.26 -10.75 31.19
C ILE A 164 47.76 -10.54 31.42
N ASP A 165 48.24 -10.80 32.63
CA ASP A 165 49.68 -10.78 32.89
C ASP A 165 50.38 -11.95 32.18
N LYS A 166 51.71 -11.97 32.17
CA LYS A 166 52.47 -13.09 31.55
C LYS A 166 52.25 -14.45 32.25
N SER A 167 51.55 -14.46 33.37
CA SER A 167 51.19 -15.60 34.22
C SER A 167 49.77 -16.12 33.95
N GLY A 168 48.97 -15.42 33.13
CA GLY A 168 47.57 -15.77 32.85
C GLY A 168 46.55 -15.23 33.86
N GLU A 169 46.96 -14.38 34.81
CA GLU A 169 46.05 -13.76 35.78
C GLU A 169 45.48 -12.44 35.27
N LEU A 170 44.16 -12.27 35.45
CA LEU A 170 43.40 -11.07 35.12
C LEU A 170 43.61 -10.00 36.21
N LYS A 171 44.37 -8.95 35.92
CA LYS A 171 44.49 -7.77 36.80
C LYS A 171 43.81 -6.54 36.21
N VAL A 172 43.01 -5.85 37.02
CA VAL A 172 42.36 -4.57 36.71
C VAL A 172 43.34 -3.45 37.07
N LYS A 173 43.48 -2.45 36.20
CA LYS A 173 44.30 -1.26 36.48
C LYS A 173 43.60 -0.40 37.54
N GLU A 174 44.15 -0.32 38.74
CA GLU A 174 43.59 0.45 39.86
C GLU A 174 43.79 1.96 39.65
N ASP A 175 42.84 2.61 38.98
CA ASP A 175 42.75 4.07 38.89
C ASP A 175 41.51 4.55 39.69
N PRO A 176 41.62 5.53 40.60
CA PRO A 176 40.48 6.11 41.34
C PRO A 176 39.36 6.67 40.44
N ASN A 177 39.70 7.04 39.21
CA ASN A 177 38.77 7.54 38.19
C ASN A 177 38.28 6.44 37.23
N SER A 178 38.54 5.16 37.56
CA SER A 178 37.98 4.03 36.82
C SER A 178 36.49 3.84 37.09
N PHE A 179 35.79 3.30 36.10
CA PHE A 179 34.39 2.93 36.17
C PHE A 179 34.12 1.98 37.35
N SER A 180 34.94 0.93 37.48
CA SER A 180 34.82 -0.10 38.52
C SER A 180 34.92 0.44 39.96
N ASN A 181 35.64 1.56 40.15
CA ASN A 181 35.81 2.20 41.47
C ASN A 181 34.67 3.17 41.85
N LYS A 182 33.70 3.42 40.95
CA LYS A 182 32.54 4.26 41.27
C LYS A 182 31.45 3.47 41.99
N SER A 183 30.62 4.18 42.76
CA SER A 183 29.48 3.56 43.43
C SER A 183 28.55 2.88 42.42
N VAL A 184 27.88 1.82 42.85
CA VAL A 184 26.94 1.07 41.99
C VAL A 184 25.90 1.99 41.37
N GLY A 185 25.36 2.95 42.13
CA GLY A 185 24.39 3.92 41.62
C GLY A 185 24.94 4.83 40.53
N GLN A 186 26.19 5.30 40.66
CA GLN A 186 26.84 6.09 39.60
C GLN A 186 27.05 5.25 38.33
N ARG A 187 27.50 4.00 38.48
CA ARG A 187 27.66 3.07 37.35
C ARG A 187 26.32 2.78 36.66
N MET A 188 25.24 2.59 37.42
CA MET A 188 23.89 2.40 36.88
C MET A 188 23.44 3.61 36.06
N VAL A 189 23.67 4.84 36.53
CA VAL A 189 23.35 6.06 35.76
C VAL A 189 24.14 6.11 34.45
N ILE A 190 25.44 5.80 34.48
CA ILE A 190 26.29 5.80 33.28
C ILE A 190 25.76 4.84 32.22
N ILE A 191 25.38 3.62 32.61
CA ILE A 191 24.89 2.60 31.68
C ILE A 191 23.48 2.94 31.17
N SER A 192 22.59 3.43 32.03
CA SER A 192 21.24 3.82 31.57
C SER A 192 21.24 5.08 30.71
N ALA A 193 22.30 5.90 30.75
CA ALA A 193 22.34 7.18 30.04
C ALA A 193 22.23 7.03 28.51
N GLY A 194 22.83 6.01 27.91
CA GLY A 194 22.71 5.77 26.47
C GLY A 194 21.26 5.44 26.06
N VAL A 195 20.59 4.58 26.82
CA VAL A 195 19.17 4.24 26.63
C VAL A 195 18.28 5.48 26.79
N ILE A 196 18.50 6.28 27.84
CA ILE A 196 17.74 7.50 28.11
C ILE A 196 17.94 8.52 26.98
N MET A 197 19.16 8.68 26.47
CA MET A 197 19.43 9.61 25.36
C MET A 197 18.74 9.20 24.05
N ASN A 198 18.60 7.90 23.78
CA ASN A 198 17.80 7.43 22.65
C ASN A 198 16.32 7.81 22.80
N LEU A 199 15.72 7.63 23.99
CA LEU A 199 14.34 8.06 24.23
C LEU A 199 14.17 9.58 24.10
N ILE A 200 15.13 10.35 24.60
CA ILE A 200 15.13 11.82 24.47
C ILE A 200 15.21 12.23 23.00
N PHE A 201 16.11 11.62 22.23
CA PHE A 201 16.23 11.91 20.80
C PHE A 201 14.99 11.51 20.03
N ALA A 202 14.41 10.35 20.30
CA ALA A 202 13.13 9.95 19.70
C ALA A 202 12.04 11.00 19.99
N ALA A 203 11.91 11.45 21.24
CA ALA A 203 10.94 12.47 21.62
C ALA A 203 11.18 13.81 20.90
N ILE A 204 12.43 14.27 20.81
CA ILE A 204 12.79 15.50 20.09
C ILE A 204 12.53 15.34 18.58
N ALA A 205 12.92 14.22 17.99
CA ALA A 205 12.72 13.94 16.57
C ALA A 205 11.22 13.89 16.22
N PHE A 206 10.41 13.20 17.02
CA PHE A 206 8.95 13.21 16.86
C PHE A 206 8.36 14.62 17.03
N ALA A 207 8.83 15.40 18.02
CA ALA A 207 8.40 16.78 18.22
C ALA A 207 8.69 17.65 16.99
N ILE A 208 9.87 17.52 16.38
CA ILE A 208 10.24 18.21 15.14
C ILE A 208 9.31 17.76 14.00
N VAL A 209 9.09 16.44 13.86
CA VAL A 209 8.25 15.89 12.80
C VAL A 209 6.83 16.42 12.88
N VAL A 210 6.21 16.42 14.06
CA VAL A 210 4.85 16.94 14.23
C VAL A 210 4.80 18.46 14.16
N MET A 211 5.87 19.19 14.49
CA MET A 211 5.90 20.66 14.35
C MET A 211 5.96 21.10 12.88
N VAL A 212 6.72 20.39 12.06
CA VAL A 212 6.80 20.60 10.60
C VAL A 212 5.52 20.12 9.93
N GLY A 213 5.00 18.98 10.38
CA GLY A 213 3.77 18.37 9.89
C GLY A 213 4.05 17.37 8.79
N ARG A 214 3.86 16.08 9.11
CA ARG A 214 4.02 14.95 8.20
C ARG A 214 2.66 14.55 7.59
N LEU A 215 2.65 14.21 6.30
CA LEU A 215 1.47 13.63 5.65
C LEU A 215 1.33 12.17 6.06
N GLN A 216 0.19 11.80 6.62
CA GLN A 216 -0.09 10.41 6.97
C GLN A 216 -1.58 10.11 6.85
N PRO A 217 -1.96 8.83 6.66
CA PRO A 217 -3.36 8.46 6.65
C PRO A 217 -3.98 8.72 8.02
N PRO A 218 -5.04 9.54 8.12
CA PRO A 218 -5.73 9.76 9.38
C PRO A 218 -6.49 8.49 9.79
N ALA A 219 -6.88 8.37 11.06
CA ALA A 219 -7.68 7.26 11.57
C ALA A 219 -9.15 7.32 11.09
N VAL A 220 -9.35 7.50 9.80
CA VAL A 220 -10.65 7.50 9.11
C VAL A 220 -10.83 6.13 8.47
N VAL A 221 -12.00 5.54 8.71
CA VAL A 221 -12.42 4.26 8.16
C VAL A 221 -12.75 4.43 6.67
N GLY A 222 -12.03 3.71 5.82
CA GLY A 222 -12.32 3.58 4.40
C GLY A 222 -13.33 2.46 4.16
N ILE A 223 -12.88 1.39 3.53
CA ILE A 223 -13.70 0.20 3.29
C ILE A 223 -13.86 -0.56 4.59
N VAL A 224 -15.11 -0.88 4.95
CA VAL A 224 -15.43 -1.86 5.99
C VAL A 224 -15.70 -3.19 5.29
N VAL A 225 -14.90 -4.20 5.59
CA VAL A 225 -15.08 -5.54 5.05
C VAL A 225 -16.34 -6.14 5.66
N GLU A 226 -17.27 -6.60 4.82
CA GLU A 226 -18.50 -7.23 5.29
C GLU A 226 -18.20 -8.50 6.10
N GLY A 227 -18.97 -8.74 7.17
CA GLY A 227 -18.73 -9.87 8.09
C GLY A 227 -17.47 -9.72 8.96
N SER A 228 -16.74 -8.62 8.89
CA SER A 228 -15.59 -8.35 9.78
C SER A 228 -16.01 -7.92 11.19
N ALA A 229 -15.04 -7.87 12.11
CA ALA A 229 -15.27 -7.34 13.45
C ALA A 229 -15.76 -5.89 13.45
N ALA A 230 -15.22 -5.05 12.55
CA ALA A 230 -15.64 -3.66 12.39
C ALA A 230 -17.08 -3.54 11.90
N ALA A 231 -17.49 -4.37 10.93
CA ALA A 231 -18.87 -4.40 10.44
C ALA A 231 -19.85 -4.77 11.57
N ARG A 232 -19.52 -5.81 12.37
CA ARG A 232 -20.34 -6.23 13.51
C ARG A 232 -20.44 -5.18 14.61
N ALA A 233 -19.39 -4.38 14.78
CA ALA A 233 -19.39 -3.25 15.72
C ALA A 233 -20.12 -2.01 15.19
N GLY A 234 -20.63 -2.04 13.96
CA GLY A 234 -21.38 -0.94 13.36
C GLY A 234 -20.51 0.22 12.85
N LEU A 235 -19.21 -0.01 12.61
CA LEU A 235 -18.35 0.96 11.93
C LEU A 235 -18.79 1.13 10.47
N GLN A 236 -18.68 2.36 9.98
CA GLN A 236 -19.07 2.76 8.63
C GLN A 236 -17.92 3.48 7.94
N THR A 237 -17.92 3.45 6.61
CA THR A 237 -17.05 4.31 5.80
C THR A 237 -17.24 5.77 6.20
N GLY A 238 -16.15 6.50 6.38
CA GLY A 238 -16.14 7.90 6.81
C GLY A 238 -16.02 8.09 8.33
N ASP A 239 -16.25 7.05 9.15
CA ASP A 239 -16.08 7.13 10.60
C ASP A 239 -14.64 7.52 10.96
N ARG A 240 -14.45 8.53 11.82
CA ARG A 240 -13.14 8.89 12.37
C ARG A 240 -12.99 8.32 13.77
N ILE A 241 -11.98 7.47 13.96
CA ILE A 241 -11.64 6.89 15.25
C ILE A 241 -10.71 7.86 15.97
N MET A 242 -11.20 8.43 17.07
CA MET A 242 -10.49 9.43 17.87
C MET A 242 -9.66 8.80 18.99
N ALA A 243 -10.12 7.67 19.54
CA ALA A 243 -9.44 6.95 20.61
C ALA A 243 -9.83 5.46 20.63
N ILE A 244 -8.96 4.65 21.22
CA ILE A 244 -9.19 3.24 21.55
C ILE A 244 -8.93 3.06 23.04
N ASN A 245 -9.89 2.51 23.78
CA ASN A 245 -9.79 2.28 25.23
C ASN A 245 -9.35 3.56 25.98
N GLY A 246 -9.90 4.72 25.58
CA GLY A 246 -9.57 6.04 26.16
C GLY A 246 -8.22 6.64 25.74
N SER A 247 -7.41 5.92 24.95
CA SER A 247 -6.13 6.42 24.44
C SER A 247 -6.29 6.97 23.03
N THR A 248 -5.96 8.24 22.80
CA THR A 248 -6.16 8.89 21.48
C THR A 248 -5.43 8.16 20.36
N VAL A 249 -5.98 8.20 19.15
CA VAL A 249 -5.40 7.62 17.94
C VAL A 249 -5.14 8.73 16.93
N ASP A 250 -3.88 8.90 16.55
CA ASP A 250 -3.46 10.06 15.76
C ASP A 250 -3.33 9.74 14.26
N SER A 251 -3.31 8.46 13.88
CA SER A 251 -3.22 7.99 12.49
C SER A 251 -3.81 6.61 12.29
N PHE A 252 -4.07 6.22 11.04
CA PHE A 252 -4.48 4.86 10.71
C PHE A 252 -3.40 3.82 11.04
N GLY A 253 -2.12 4.22 10.98
CA GLY A 253 -1.01 3.35 11.39
C GLY A 253 -1.06 3.04 12.89
N ASP A 254 -1.34 4.03 13.73
CA ASP A 254 -1.51 3.85 15.17
C ASP A 254 -2.76 2.99 15.49
N LEU A 255 -3.87 3.23 14.80
CA LEU A 255 -5.06 2.36 14.85
C LEU A 255 -4.68 0.89 14.55
N SER A 256 -4.00 0.66 13.43
CA SER A 256 -3.63 -0.68 12.97
C SER A 256 -2.66 -1.37 13.94
N ALA A 257 -1.69 -0.64 14.48
CA ALA A 257 -0.73 -1.15 15.45
C ALA A 257 -1.42 -1.59 16.75
N ARG A 258 -2.32 -0.76 17.30
CA ARG A 258 -3.07 -1.09 18.52
C ARG A 258 -4.02 -2.26 18.35
N VAL A 259 -4.69 -2.35 17.20
CA VAL A 259 -5.52 -3.51 16.86
C VAL A 259 -4.67 -4.77 16.79
N THR A 260 -3.50 -4.70 16.13
CA THR A 260 -2.59 -5.84 15.96
C THR A 260 -2.03 -6.35 17.29
N LEU A 261 -1.72 -5.42 18.21
CA LEU A 261 -1.11 -5.69 19.51
C LEU A 261 -2.13 -5.87 20.66
N SER A 262 -3.42 -5.95 20.36
CA SER A 262 -4.46 -6.23 21.35
C SER A 262 -4.36 -7.66 21.90
N ASP A 263 -4.75 -7.84 23.16
CA ASP A 263 -4.73 -9.15 23.81
C ASP A 263 -5.82 -10.09 23.24
N PRO A 264 -5.61 -11.42 23.27
CA PRO A 264 -6.64 -12.38 22.89
C PRO A 264 -7.93 -12.19 23.68
N GLY A 265 -9.03 -11.98 22.95
CA GLY A 265 -10.33 -11.77 23.58
C GLY A 265 -10.54 -10.35 24.11
N GLU A 266 -9.56 -9.46 24.00
CA GLU A 266 -9.71 -8.06 24.39
C GLU A 266 -10.67 -7.35 23.43
N LYS A 267 -11.73 -6.76 24.00
CA LYS A 267 -12.60 -5.86 23.25
C LYS A 267 -12.01 -4.46 23.26
N LEU A 268 -11.96 -3.84 22.08
CA LEU A 268 -11.54 -2.47 21.89
C LEU A 268 -12.77 -1.56 21.85
N VAL A 269 -12.85 -0.62 22.78
CA VAL A 269 -13.88 0.42 22.81
C VAL A 269 -13.40 1.60 21.99
N LEU A 270 -14.14 1.97 20.95
CA LEU A 270 -13.77 3.02 20.01
C LEU A 270 -14.53 4.32 20.27
N ASP A 271 -13.80 5.42 20.40
CA ASP A 271 -14.39 6.76 20.35
C ASP A 271 -14.50 7.16 18.88
N VAL A 272 -15.72 7.17 18.34
CA VAL A 272 -15.98 7.39 16.92
C VAL A 272 -16.71 8.70 16.68
N LEU A 273 -16.21 9.49 15.74
CA LEU A 273 -16.87 10.65 15.15
C LEU A 273 -17.48 10.26 13.80
N ARG A 274 -18.80 10.34 13.68
CA ARG A 274 -19.55 10.15 12.44
C ARG A 274 -20.25 11.44 12.07
N ASP A 275 -20.00 11.96 10.87
CA ASP A 275 -20.54 13.25 10.42
C ASP A 275 -20.27 14.41 11.41
N GLY A 276 -19.10 14.38 12.07
CA GLY A 276 -18.74 15.39 13.08
C GLY A 276 -19.46 15.25 14.43
N LYS A 277 -20.26 14.21 14.65
CA LYS A 277 -20.95 13.92 15.92
C LYS A 277 -20.41 12.63 16.57
N PRO A 278 -20.26 12.59 17.90
CA PRO A 278 -19.85 11.37 18.58
C PRO A 278 -20.92 10.27 18.40
N VAL A 279 -20.48 9.05 18.14
CA VAL A 279 -21.35 7.87 18.04
C VAL A 279 -21.57 7.30 19.43
N GLU A 280 -22.84 7.18 19.83
CA GLU A 280 -23.25 6.57 21.10
C GLU A 280 -24.30 5.47 20.85
N PRO A 281 -24.18 4.29 21.48
CA PRO A 281 -23.06 3.87 22.34
C PRO A 281 -21.77 3.68 21.54
N LYS A 282 -20.63 3.87 22.21
CA LYS A 282 -19.29 3.65 21.64
C LYS A 282 -19.17 2.25 21.04
N PRO A 283 -18.75 2.11 19.76
CA PRO A 283 -18.55 0.80 19.15
C PRO A 283 -17.53 -0.06 19.90
N GLU A 284 -17.93 -1.28 20.25
CA GLU A 284 -17.04 -2.31 20.79
C GLU A 284 -16.62 -3.28 19.69
N VAL A 285 -15.32 -3.34 19.40
CA VAL A 285 -14.77 -4.22 18.38
C VAL A 285 -13.94 -5.33 19.02
N LEU A 286 -14.19 -6.58 18.64
CA LEU A 286 -13.34 -7.70 19.03
C LEU A 286 -12.40 -8.07 17.88
N PRO A 287 -11.08 -7.76 17.94
CA PRO A 287 -10.15 -8.04 16.86
C PRO A 287 -10.00 -9.52 16.54
N GLU A 288 -10.07 -9.86 15.26
CA GLU A 288 -9.95 -11.23 14.76
C GLU A 288 -8.53 -11.54 14.37
N PHE A 289 -8.03 -12.71 14.78
CA PHE A 289 -6.74 -13.22 14.35
C PHE A 289 -6.85 -13.80 12.94
N LYS A 290 -6.04 -13.30 12.00
CA LYS A 290 -5.89 -13.88 10.67
C LYS A 290 -4.67 -14.78 10.65
N ALA A 291 -4.90 -16.08 10.43
CA ALA A 291 -3.86 -17.10 10.42
C ALA A 291 -2.77 -16.82 9.36
N ASP A 292 -3.17 -16.44 8.15
CA ASP A 292 -2.25 -16.18 7.03
C ASP A 292 -1.32 -15.01 7.31
N ALA A 293 -1.88 -13.91 7.82
CA ALA A 293 -1.11 -12.70 8.09
C ALA A 293 -0.39 -12.74 9.45
N LYS A 294 -0.75 -13.69 10.31
CA LYS A 294 -0.32 -13.82 11.72
C LYS A 294 -0.44 -12.48 12.47
N VAL A 295 -1.60 -11.84 12.35
CA VAL A 295 -1.92 -10.56 13.02
C VAL A 295 -3.40 -10.50 13.36
N ARG A 296 -3.74 -9.68 14.37
CA ARG A 296 -5.12 -9.30 14.64
C ARG A 296 -5.53 -8.12 13.76
N GLN A 297 -6.76 -8.15 13.26
CA GLN A 297 -7.33 -7.07 12.48
C GLN A 297 -8.83 -6.94 12.74
N ILE A 298 -9.38 -5.77 12.41
CA ILE A 298 -10.81 -5.50 12.53
C ILE A 298 -11.53 -5.44 11.17
N GLY A 299 -10.80 -5.52 10.06
CA GLY A 299 -11.37 -5.53 8.70
C GLY A 299 -11.77 -4.15 8.19
N VAL A 300 -10.96 -3.13 8.46
CA VAL A 300 -11.11 -1.78 7.87
C VAL A 300 -9.89 -1.41 7.06
N SER A 301 -10.07 -0.62 5.99
CA SER A 301 -8.99 0.01 5.24
C SER A 301 -8.84 1.49 5.63
N PRO A 302 -7.70 2.13 5.31
CA PRO A 302 -7.58 3.58 5.40
C PRO A 302 -8.63 4.29 4.55
N GLY A 303 -9.09 5.44 5.02
CA GLY A 303 -9.95 6.34 4.26
C GLY A 303 -9.35 6.71 2.90
N MET A 304 -10.20 6.88 1.90
CA MET A 304 -9.83 7.43 0.60
C MET A 304 -10.32 8.87 0.50
N ASN A 305 -9.61 9.71 -0.24
CA ASN A 305 -10.10 11.03 -0.60
C ASN A 305 -11.17 10.90 -1.71
N ARG A 306 -11.67 12.04 -2.19
CA ARG A 306 -12.67 12.08 -3.27
C ARG A 306 -12.07 12.40 -4.64
N ARG A 307 -10.73 12.43 -4.73
CA ARG A 307 -10.05 12.63 -6.01
C ARG A 307 -9.91 11.29 -6.71
N VAL A 308 -10.38 11.27 -7.94
CA VAL A 308 -10.38 10.09 -8.78
C VAL A 308 -8.94 9.78 -9.20
N TRP A 309 -8.45 8.65 -8.71
CA TRP A 309 -7.29 7.98 -9.27
C TRP A 309 -7.78 7.04 -10.35
N ILE A 310 -7.47 7.40 -11.59
CA ILE A 310 -7.64 6.45 -12.68
C ILE A 310 -6.25 5.97 -13.06
N PRO A 311 -5.85 4.75 -12.67
CA PRO A 311 -4.77 4.10 -13.38
C PRO A 311 -5.28 3.98 -14.81
N SER A 312 -4.66 4.74 -15.73
CA SER A 312 -4.89 4.79 -17.19
C SER A 312 -6.06 3.92 -17.65
N LEU A 313 -7.21 4.59 -17.82
CA LEU A 313 -8.52 4.03 -18.13
C LEU A 313 -8.43 2.76 -18.99
N ARG A 314 -9.26 1.77 -18.64
CA ARG A 314 -9.59 0.61 -19.46
C ARG A 314 -9.90 1.07 -20.90
N GLY A 315 -8.91 0.98 -21.79
CA GLY A 315 -9.02 1.38 -23.20
C GLY A 315 -8.27 2.67 -23.54
N ASN A 316 -7.51 2.62 -24.64
CA ASN A 316 -6.59 3.66 -25.12
C ASN A 316 -7.27 4.88 -25.75
N ALA A 317 -8.36 5.40 -25.18
CA ALA A 317 -8.98 6.65 -25.65
C ALA A 317 -9.00 7.68 -24.51
N SER A 318 -8.61 8.92 -24.83
CA SER A 318 -8.80 10.05 -23.91
C SER A 318 -10.28 10.15 -23.50
N PRO A 319 -10.61 10.21 -22.20
CA PRO A 319 -11.99 10.25 -21.72
C PRO A 319 -12.75 11.43 -22.31
N ARG A 320 -14.00 11.21 -22.73
CA ARG A 320 -14.86 12.29 -23.22
C ARG A 320 -15.06 13.36 -22.15
N PRO A 321 -15.34 14.62 -22.52
CA PRO A 321 -15.55 15.69 -21.55
C PRO A 321 -16.65 15.39 -20.51
N ASP A 322 -17.65 14.57 -20.85
CA ASP A 322 -18.75 14.17 -19.99
C ASP A 322 -18.48 12.91 -19.15
N GLN A 323 -17.25 12.37 -19.19
CA GLN A 323 -16.79 11.22 -18.41
C GLN A 323 -15.81 11.64 -17.32
N LEU A 324 -15.58 10.76 -16.33
CA LEU A 324 -14.57 10.98 -15.30
C LEU A 324 -13.16 11.02 -15.91
N GLN A 325 -12.38 12.00 -15.45
CA GLN A 325 -10.99 12.17 -15.80
C GLN A 325 -10.10 11.97 -14.57
N ARG A 326 -8.82 11.74 -14.82
CA ARG A 326 -7.81 11.68 -13.77
C ARG A 326 -7.88 12.95 -12.93
N ASN A 327 -7.78 12.82 -11.61
CA ASN A 327 -7.78 13.93 -10.65
C ASN A 327 -9.10 14.74 -10.53
N ASP A 328 -10.18 14.35 -11.21
CA ASP A 328 -11.52 14.88 -10.94
C ASP A 328 -11.85 14.68 -9.44
N GLU A 329 -12.36 15.71 -8.77
CA GLU A 329 -12.79 15.60 -7.38
C GLU A 329 -14.31 15.47 -7.29
N LEU A 330 -14.79 14.33 -6.79
CA LEU A 330 -16.21 14.05 -6.60
C LEU A 330 -16.74 14.88 -5.43
N TYR A 331 -17.78 15.69 -5.65
CA TYR A 331 -18.35 16.49 -4.56
C TYR A 331 -19.87 16.43 -4.42
N ALA A 332 -20.62 16.05 -5.46
CA ALA A 332 -22.07 15.89 -5.37
C ALA A 332 -22.63 14.84 -6.33
N LEU A 333 -23.76 14.27 -5.94
CA LEU A 333 -24.64 13.43 -6.74
C LEU A 333 -25.81 14.27 -7.23
N VAL A 334 -26.30 14.02 -8.43
CA VAL A 334 -27.54 14.60 -8.95
C VAL A 334 -28.59 13.49 -8.99
N GLU A 335 -29.54 13.55 -8.06
CA GLU A 335 -30.64 12.58 -7.93
C GLU A 335 -31.96 13.30 -8.26
N ASN A 336 -32.66 12.86 -9.32
CA ASN A 336 -33.93 13.48 -9.77
C ASN A 336 -33.85 15.01 -10.01
N GLY A 337 -32.72 15.49 -10.52
CA GLY A 337 -32.46 16.92 -10.74
C GLY A 337 -32.09 17.71 -9.48
N VAL A 338 -32.05 17.07 -8.30
CA VAL A 338 -31.61 17.69 -7.04
C VAL A 338 -30.14 17.36 -6.78
N VAL A 339 -29.35 18.40 -6.50
CA VAL A 339 -27.94 18.25 -6.14
C VAL A 339 -27.81 17.88 -4.67
N ARG A 340 -27.29 16.68 -4.39
CA ARG A 340 -26.98 16.17 -3.05
C ARG A 340 -25.46 16.13 -2.85
N PRO A 341 -24.89 16.88 -1.90
CA PRO A 341 -23.45 16.79 -1.62
C PRO A 341 -23.02 15.37 -1.20
N CYS A 342 -21.88 14.91 -1.72
CA CYS A 342 -21.24 13.65 -1.33
C CYS A 342 -20.37 13.87 -0.09
N LYS A 343 -20.66 13.16 0.99
CA LYS A 343 -19.85 13.21 2.22
C LYS A 343 -18.58 12.39 2.10
N ASP A 344 -18.69 11.18 1.55
CA ASP A 344 -17.61 10.21 1.40
C ASP A 344 -17.78 9.37 0.13
N LEU A 345 -16.79 8.52 -0.16
CA LEU A 345 -16.86 7.59 -1.29
C LEU A 345 -18.00 6.57 -1.13
N GLY A 346 -18.43 6.29 0.10
CA GLY A 346 -19.57 5.42 0.40
C GLY A 346 -20.90 5.98 -0.12
N ASP A 347 -21.12 7.30 -0.07
CA ASP A 347 -22.30 7.94 -0.67
C ASP A 347 -22.38 7.70 -2.17
N PHE A 348 -21.25 7.86 -2.85
CA PHE A 348 -21.12 7.62 -4.27
C PHE A 348 -21.36 6.15 -4.61
N ARG A 349 -20.73 5.23 -3.86
CA ARG A 349 -20.92 3.79 -4.03
C ARG A 349 -22.37 3.37 -3.83
N ARG A 350 -23.04 3.89 -2.79
CA ARG A 350 -24.46 3.64 -2.53
C ARG A 350 -25.32 4.13 -3.69
N ALA A 351 -25.03 5.31 -4.26
CA ALA A 351 -25.77 5.85 -5.39
C ALA A 351 -25.55 5.04 -6.67
N LEU A 352 -24.31 4.62 -6.96
CA LEU A 352 -24.02 3.72 -8.09
C LEU A 352 -24.76 2.39 -7.97
N VAL A 353 -24.77 1.81 -6.77
CA VAL A 353 -25.52 0.57 -6.48
C VAL A 353 -27.03 0.81 -6.62
N ALA A 354 -27.54 1.95 -6.17
CA ALA A 354 -28.95 2.32 -6.26
C ALA A 354 -29.42 2.59 -7.70
N ALA A 355 -28.52 3.07 -8.56
CA ALA A 355 -28.81 3.36 -9.96
C ALA A 355 -28.88 2.14 -10.87
N ARG A 356 -28.51 0.96 -10.36
CA ARG A 356 -28.74 -0.33 -11.03
C ARG A 356 -28.20 -0.38 -12.47
N GLY A 357 -26.99 0.16 -12.69
CA GLY A 357 -26.32 0.14 -14.00
C GLY A 357 -26.74 1.25 -14.95
N GLU A 358 -27.75 2.04 -14.60
CA GLU A 358 -28.00 3.32 -15.25
C GLU A 358 -26.90 4.32 -14.87
N PRO A 359 -26.51 5.23 -15.78
CA PRO A 359 -25.55 6.27 -15.45
C PRO A 359 -26.16 7.21 -14.41
N ILE A 360 -25.42 7.46 -13.33
CA ILE A 360 -25.71 8.56 -12.40
C ILE A 360 -25.01 9.83 -12.88
N GLU A 361 -25.67 10.95 -12.69
CA GLU A 361 -25.04 12.25 -12.84
C GLU A 361 -24.32 12.62 -11.54
N VAL A 362 -23.05 12.99 -11.66
CA VAL A 362 -22.27 13.52 -10.54
C VAL A 362 -21.63 14.83 -10.94
N LEU A 363 -21.45 15.70 -9.96
CA LEU A 363 -20.70 16.93 -10.12
C LEU A 363 -19.28 16.69 -9.62
N VAL A 364 -18.33 17.06 -10.47
CA VAL A 364 -16.91 16.97 -10.18
C VAL A 364 -16.24 18.32 -10.34
N LYS A 365 -15.22 18.56 -9.54
CA LYS A 365 -14.26 19.64 -9.81
C LYS A 365 -13.15 19.08 -10.67
N ARG A 366 -13.10 19.52 -11.92
CA ARG A 366 -12.07 19.14 -12.89
C ARG A 366 -10.91 20.13 -12.86
N PRO A 367 -9.68 19.70 -12.58
CA PRO A 367 -8.51 20.56 -12.67
C PRO A 367 -8.36 21.15 -14.09
N THR A 368 -7.88 22.40 -14.19
CA THR A 368 -7.59 23.05 -15.48
C THR A 368 -6.50 22.34 -16.28
N ASP A 369 -5.52 21.75 -15.59
CA ASP A 369 -4.49 20.87 -16.16
C ASP A 369 -4.33 19.63 -15.26
N PRO A 370 -5.09 18.54 -15.53
CA PRO A 370 -5.07 17.34 -14.70
C PRO A 370 -3.72 16.61 -14.66
N ASP A 371 -2.89 16.76 -15.70
CA ASP A 371 -1.63 16.04 -15.87
C ASP A 371 -0.42 16.81 -15.30
N ALA A 372 -0.53 18.14 -15.16
CA ALA A 372 0.49 18.95 -14.49
C ALA A 372 0.44 18.87 -12.95
N LEU A 373 -0.58 18.24 -12.37
CA LEU A 373 -0.71 18.10 -10.92
C LEU A 373 0.32 17.13 -10.36
N ALA A 374 1.21 17.63 -9.50
CA ALA A 374 2.07 16.78 -8.69
C ALA A 374 1.22 15.91 -7.76
N ILE A 375 1.61 14.63 -7.60
CA ILE A 375 0.90 13.68 -6.72
C ILE A 375 0.74 14.24 -5.31
N GLU A 376 1.71 15.00 -4.81
CA GLU A 376 1.65 15.60 -3.48
C GLU A 376 0.53 16.63 -3.34
N ASP A 377 0.18 17.35 -4.41
CA ASP A 377 -0.88 18.36 -4.38
C ASP A 377 -2.26 17.71 -4.54
N VAL A 378 -2.32 16.58 -5.26
CA VAL A 378 -3.50 15.71 -5.32
C VAL A 378 -3.81 15.08 -3.95
N LEU A 379 -2.78 14.71 -3.20
CA LEU A 379 -2.92 14.07 -1.89
C LEU A 379 -3.25 15.03 -0.75
N LYS A 380 -3.04 16.34 -0.91
CA LYS A 380 -3.33 17.36 0.12
C LYS A 380 -4.76 17.90 -0.03
N PRO A 381 -5.67 17.64 0.92
CA PRO A 381 -7.03 18.17 0.86
C PRO A 381 -7.09 19.71 0.98
N GLU A 382 -6.10 20.35 1.61
CA GLU A 382 -6.04 21.81 1.78
C GLU A 382 -5.49 22.62 0.60
N HIS A 383 -5.00 22.00 -0.48
CA HIS A 383 -4.47 22.76 -1.61
C HIS A 383 -5.59 23.10 -2.60
N PRO A 384 -5.95 24.38 -2.78
CA PRO A 384 -6.97 24.77 -3.75
C PRO A 384 -6.43 24.54 -5.15
N ILE A 385 -6.96 23.51 -5.82
CA ILE A 385 -6.68 23.24 -7.22
C ILE A 385 -7.67 24.06 -8.05
N GLU A 386 -7.13 24.91 -8.91
CA GLU A 386 -7.95 25.64 -9.88
C GLU A 386 -8.72 24.63 -10.74
N SER A 387 -10.03 24.70 -10.65
CA SER A 387 -10.91 23.68 -11.18
C SER A 387 -12.22 24.27 -11.66
N THR A 388 -12.84 23.56 -12.59
CA THR A 388 -14.15 23.88 -13.15
C THR A 388 -15.16 22.85 -12.70
N ASP A 389 -16.39 23.29 -12.44
CA ASP A 389 -17.49 22.38 -12.15
C ASP A 389 -17.95 21.71 -13.45
N VAL A 390 -17.78 20.39 -13.51
CA VAL A 390 -18.20 19.58 -14.65
C VAL A 390 -19.24 18.60 -14.19
N ARG A 391 -20.32 18.49 -14.96
CA ARG A 391 -21.31 17.42 -14.78
C ARG A 391 -20.86 16.22 -15.61
N VAL A 392 -20.64 15.10 -14.95
CA VAL A 392 -20.20 13.87 -15.60
C VAL A 392 -21.21 12.75 -15.34
N ARG A 393 -21.35 11.87 -16.32
CA ARG A 393 -22.18 10.67 -16.20
C ARG A 393 -21.29 9.50 -15.87
N VAL A 394 -21.50 8.92 -14.69
CA VAL A 394 -20.77 7.75 -14.24
C VAL A 394 -21.69 6.57 -14.23
N ARG A 395 -21.27 5.50 -14.88
CA ARG A 395 -21.98 4.24 -14.86
C ARG A 395 -21.15 3.26 -14.05
N ALA A 396 -21.79 2.53 -13.16
CA ALA A 396 -21.13 1.42 -12.51
C ALA A 396 -20.79 0.36 -13.55
N THR A 397 -19.54 -0.09 -13.57
CA THR A 397 -19.14 -1.21 -14.42
C THR A 397 -19.45 -2.50 -13.69
N TRP A 398 -20.11 -3.40 -14.39
CA TRP A 398 -20.39 -4.72 -13.87
C TRP A 398 -19.09 -5.49 -13.76
N THR A 399 -18.77 -5.98 -12.57
CA THR A 399 -17.67 -6.93 -12.38
C THR A 399 -18.27 -8.21 -11.81
N PRO A 400 -18.14 -9.35 -12.51
CA PRO A 400 -18.53 -10.62 -11.94
C PRO A 400 -17.67 -10.92 -10.71
N VAL A 401 -18.30 -11.29 -9.59
CA VAL A 401 -17.55 -11.77 -8.41
C VAL A 401 -17.09 -13.20 -8.67
N PRO A 402 -15.82 -13.54 -8.35
CA PRO A 402 -15.28 -14.89 -8.46
C PRO A 402 -16.19 -15.89 -7.78
N ASP A 403 -16.35 -17.07 -8.38
CA ASP A 403 -17.25 -18.10 -7.88
C ASP A 403 -16.83 -18.73 -6.54
N ASP A 404 -15.66 -18.35 -6.02
CA ASP A 404 -15.04 -18.79 -4.78
C ASP A 404 -14.53 -17.61 -3.92
N ALA A 405 -15.29 -17.26 -2.89
CA ALA A 405 -14.81 -16.40 -1.81
C ALA A 405 -13.84 -17.16 -0.90
N ALA A 406 -12.66 -17.48 -1.44
CA ALA A 406 -11.34 -17.47 -0.79
C ALA A 406 -10.25 -17.90 -1.80
N GLY A 407 -9.82 -17.02 -2.69
CA GLY A 407 -8.42 -17.06 -3.17
C GLY A 407 -8.10 -16.95 -4.66
N SER A 408 -9.02 -17.22 -5.62
CA SER A 408 -8.61 -17.39 -7.03
C SER A 408 -8.97 -16.27 -8.02
N GLY A 409 -9.97 -15.42 -7.75
CA GLY A 409 -10.13 -14.14 -8.45
C GLY A 409 -10.68 -14.18 -9.89
N THR A 410 -11.32 -15.26 -10.34
CA THR A 410 -11.84 -15.39 -11.72
C THR A 410 -13.35 -15.15 -11.79
N GLY A 411 -13.77 -13.90 -12.00
CA GLY A 411 -15.20 -13.55 -12.18
C GLY A 411 -15.80 -14.14 -13.47
N SER A 412 -16.51 -15.27 -13.37
CA SER A 412 -17.16 -15.95 -14.51
C SER A 412 -18.61 -15.49 -14.73
N LEU A 413 -19.10 -15.54 -15.98
CA LEU A 413 -20.52 -15.43 -16.34
C LEU A 413 -21.04 -16.82 -16.69
N LEU A 414 -21.82 -17.43 -15.81
CA LEU A 414 -22.40 -18.76 -16.03
C LEU A 414 -21.39 -19.87 -16.33
N GLY A 415 -20.17 -19.71 -15.81
CA GLY A 415 -19.05 -20.61 -16.06
C GLY A 415 -18.19 -20.19 -17.24
N MET A 416 -18.59 -19.21 -18.05
CA MET A 416 -17.71 -18.59 -19.06
C MET A 416 -16.81 -17.56 -18.40
N VAL A 417 -15.51 -17.65 -18.60
CA VAL A 417 -14.54 -16.68 -18.06
C VAL A 417 -14.17 -15.68 -19.17
N PRO A 418 -14.11 -14.37 -18.91
CA PRO A 418 -13.66 -13.39 -19.90
C PRO A 418 -12.12 -13.36 -20.01
N ARG A 419 -11.59 -12.70 -21.04
CA ARG A 419 -10.15 -12.44 -21.18
C ARG A 419 -9.62 -11.51 -20.07
N LEU A 420 -8.30 -11.52 -19.90
CA LEU A 420 -7.61 -10.65 -18.94
C LEU A 420 -6.95 -9.44 -19.63
N ALA A 421 -7.15 -8.27 -19.05
CA ALA A 421 -6.40 -7.05 -19.34
C ALA A 421 -5.46 -6.67 -18.19
N VAL A 422 -4.34 -6.07 -18.55
CA VAL A 422 -3.33 -5.55 -17.62
C VAL A 422 -3.78 -4.17 -17.14
N ILE A 423 -4.12 -4.05 -15.87
CA ILE A 423 -4.60 -2.80 -15.25
C ILE A 423 -3.45 -1.96 -14.68
N TYR A 424 -2.36 -2.57 -14.27
CA TYR A 424 -1.11 -1.90 -13.91
C TYR A 424 0.04 -2.90 -13.97
N VAL A 425 1.26 -2.38 -14.09
CA VAL A 425 2.50 -3.16 -14.03
C VAL A 425 3.40 -2.55 -12.97
N GLU A 426 4.02 -3.38 -12.14
CA GLU A 426 5.00 -2.88 -11.16
C GLU A 426 6.31 -2.48 -11.84
N GLU A 427 6.84 -1.31 -11.48
CA GLU A 427 8.08 -0.77 -12.05
C GLU A 427 9.30 -1.64 -11.67
N GLY A 428 10.17 -1.92 -12.65
CA GLY A 428 11.38 -2.73 -12.53
C GLY A 428 11.13 -4.25 -12.38
N LYS A 429 9.90 -4.71 -12.61
CA LYS A 429 9.48 -6.11 -12.39
C LYS A 429 9.34 -6.94 -13.66
N SER A 430 9.10 -8.25 -13.52
CA SER A 430 9.17 -9.21 -14.64
C SER A 430 8.17 -8.94 -15.76
N PHE A 431 6.99 -8.38 -15.47
CA PHE A 431 6.02 -7.98 -16.49
C PHE A 431 6.49 -6.75 -17.28
N GLU A 432 7.01 -5.71 -16.61
CA GLU A 432 7.52 -4.51 -17.30
C GLU A 432 8.78 -4.83 -18.11
N ASN A 433 9.70 -5.61 -17.53
CA ASN A 433 10.93 -6.06 -18.19
C ASN A 433 10.66 -6.95 -19.41
N ALA A 434 9.55 -7.70 -19.38
CA ALA A 434 9.07 -8.43 -20.55
C ALA A 434 8.57 -7.48 -21.65
N GLY A 435 8.18 -6.25 -21.31
CA GLY A 435 7.60 -5.27 -22.24
C GLY A 435 6.08 -5.24 -22.25
N VAL A 436 5.44 -5.88 -21.24
CA VAL A 436 4.00 -5.76 -20.99
C VAL A 436 3.72 -4.38 -20.42
N ARG A 437 2.64 -3.76 -20.90
CA ARG A 437 2.21 -2.42 -20.51
C ARG A 437 0.79 -2.46 -19.98
N GLN A 438 0.42 -1.41 -19.25
CA GLN A 438 -0.97 -1.18 -18.91
C GLN A 438 -1.84 -1.07 -20.18
N GLY A 439 -3.04 -1.66 -20.14
CA GLY A 439 -3.97 -1.73 -21.26
C GLY A 439 -3.75 -2.92 -22.21
N ASP A 440 -2.62 -3.64 -22.08
CA ASP A 440 -2.36 -4.86 -22.84
C ASP A 440 -3.36 -5.96 -22.45
N ILE A 441 -3.81 -6.74 -23.43
CA ILE A 441 -4.75 -7.85 -23.26
C ILE A 441 -4.00 -9.14 -23.45
N ILE A 442 -4.02 -10.04 -22.47
CA ILE A 442 -3.26 -11.29 -22.51
C ILE A 442 -3.96 -12.26 -23.45
N VAL A 443 -3.33 -12.51 -24.60
CA VAL A 443 -3.81 -13.46 -25.63
C VAL A 443 -3.21 -14.83 -25.39
N LYS A 444 -1.98 -14.90 -24.88
CA LYS A 444 -1.31 -16.15 -24.54
C LYS A 444 -0.35 -15.94 -23.39
N PHE A 445 -0.25 -16.92 -22.50
CA PHE A 445 0.69 -16.94 -21.39
C PHE A 445 1.22 -18.35 -21.20
N GLY A 446 2.52 -18.55 -21.48
CA GLY A 446 3.11 -19.88 -21.56
C GLY A 446 2.41 -20.74 -22.62
N PRO A 447 2.02 -21.99 -22.29
CA PRO A 447 1.27 -22.85 -23.21
C PRO A 447 -0.23 -22.48 -23.32
N ALA A 448 -0.75 -21.65 -22.42
CA ALA A 448 -2.19 -21.35 -22.37
C ALA A 448 -2.55 -20.19 -23.31
N ALA A 449 -3.46 -20.45 -24.25
CA ALA A 449 -4.14 -19.42 -25.03
C ALA A 449 -5.33 -18.88 -24.22
N TYR A 450 -5.52 -17.56 -24.22
CA TYR A 450 -6.55 -16.84 -23.48
C TYR A 450 -6.66 -17.29 -22.01
N PRO A 451 -5.59 -17.16 -21.22
CA PRO A 451 -5.58 -17.69 -19.86
C PRO A 451 -6.52 -16.88 -18.95
N ASP A 452 -7.13 -17.56 -17.99
CA ASP A 452 -7.75 -16.92 -16.83
C ASP A 452 -6.70 -16.63 -15.71
N LEU A 453 -7.11 -15.93 -14.66
CA LEU A 453 -6.17 -15.49 -13.61
C LEU A 453 -5.58 -16.66 -12.85
N ALA A 454 -6.39 -17.70 -12.61
CA ALA A 454 -5.95 -18.94 -11.97
C ALA A 454 -4.89 -19.66 -12.81
N THR A 455 -5.05 -19.69 -14.13
CA THR A 455 -4.09 -20.28 -15.07
C THR A 455 -2.81 -19.48 -15.13
N VAL A 456 -2.87 -18.14 -15.23
CA VAL A 456 -1.67 -17.27 -15.18
C VAL A 456 -0.90 -17.52 -13.89
N ARG A 457 -1.59 -17.52 -12.74
CA ARG A 457 -0.98 -17.79 -11.44
C ARG A 457 -0.33 -19.16 -11.45
N LYS A 458 -1.09 -20.23 -11.77
CA LYS A 458 -0.59 -21.60 -11.77
C LYS A 458 0.65 -21.78 -12.64
N ILE A 459 0.70 -21.16 -13.83
CA ILE A 459 1.86 -21.21 -14.72
C ILE A 459 3.07 -20.52 -14.08
N ILE A 460 2.89 -19.35 -13.48
CA ILE A 460 3.95 -18.64 -12.73
C ILE A 460 4.44 -19.50 -11.55
N GLU A 461 3.52 -20.09 -10.80
CA GLU A 461 3.82 -20.94 -9.65
C GLU A 461 4.59 -22.20 -10.02
N SER A 462 4.29 -22.78 -11.19
CA SER A 462 4.95 -23.99 -11.69
C SER A 462 6.28 -23.74 -12.42
N SER A 463 6.57 -22.48 -12.80
CA SER A 463 7.73 -22.13 -13.63
C SER A 463 8.63 -21.02 -13.01
N PRO A 464 9.09 -21.17 -11.76
CA PRO A 464 9.95 -20.18 -11.12
C PRO A 464 11.30 -20.08 -11.84
N GLY A 465 11.68 -18.88 -12.28
CA GLY A 465 12.97 -18.61 -12.93
C GLY A 465 13.05 -19.02 -14.39
N GLU A 466 12.00 -19.64 -14.94
CA GLU A 466 11.91 -20.01 -16.34
C GLU A 466 11.41 -18.86 -17.20
N LYS A 467 11.75 -18.88 -18.49
CA LYS A 467 11.24 -17.93 -19.48
C LYS A 467 9.85 -18.34 -19.92
N ILE A 468 8.83 -17.60 -19.47
CA ILE A 468 7.45 -17.76 -19.87
C ILE A 468 7.17 -16.84 -21.07
N PRO A 469 6.84 -17.38 -22.26
CA PRO A 469 6.42 -16.55 -23.38
C PRO A 469 5.06 -15.89 -23.07
N VAL A 470 4.94 -14.61 -23.39
CA VAL A 470 3.69 -13.85 -23.23
C VAL A 470 3.37 -13.18 -24.56
N GLU A 471 2.11 -13.30 -25.01
CA GLU A 471 1.62 -12.62 -26.20
C GLU A 471 0.45 -11.72 -25.80
N VAL A 472 0.53 -10.44 -26.17
CA VAL A 472 -0.45 -9.44 -25.80
C VAL A 472 -1.03 -8.73 -27.01
N ARG A 473 -2.33 -8.48 -26.97
CA ARG A 473 -2.97 -7.56 -27.89
C ARG A 473 -2.93 -6.18 -27.25
N ARG A 474 -2.31 -5.22 -27.93
CA ARG A 474 -2.25 -3.82 -27.50
C ARG A 474 -3.30 -3.03 -28.29
N PRO A 475 -4.40 -2.58 -27.68
CA PRO A 475 -5.33 -1.69 -28.37
C PRO A 475 -4.56 -0.42 -28.75
N ASN A 476 -4.59 0.08 -29.98
CA ASN A 476 -3.87 1.32 -30.35
C ASN A 476 -4.78 2.22 -31.19
N GLU A 477 -4.80 3.52 -30.90
CA GLU A 477 -5.65 4.55 -31.55
C GLU A 477 -5.49 4.63 -33.08
N LYS A 478 -4.42 4.06 -33.65
CA LYS A 478 -4.14 4.08 -35.09
C LYS A 478 -4.69 2.89 -35.89
N ASN A 479 -5.07 1.80 -35.21
CA ASN A 479 -5.53 0.60 -35.90
C ASN A 479 -7.04 0.61 -36.14
N GLY A 480 -7.84 1.50 -35.54
CA GLY A 480 -9.29 1.53 -35.75
C GLY A 480 -9.99 0.19 -35.43
N ASP A 481 -11.22 0.02 -35.94
CA ASP A 481 -12.10 -1.15 -35.76
C ASP A 481 -11.64 -2.42 -36.52
N LEU A 482 -10.33 -2.68 -36.67
CA LEU A 482 -9.85 -3.87 -37.38
C LEU A 482 -10.21 -5.14 -36.61
N SER A 483 -10.88 -6.08 -37.28
CA SER A 483 -11.23 -7.39 -36.72
C SER A 483 -9.99 -8.25 -36.44
N ALA A 484 -10.15 -9.26 -35.57
CA ALA A 484 -9.08 -10.20 -35.26
C ALA A 484 -8.60 -10.98 -36.49
N GLU A 485 -9.52 -11.37 -37.39
CA GLU A 485 -9.19 -12.01 -38.67
C GLU A 485 -8.35 -11.10 -39.57
N LEU A 486 -8.69 -9.82 -39.64
CA LEU A 486 -7.95 -8.86 -40.46
C LEU A 486 -6.55 -8.56 -39.90
N VAL A 487 -6.41 -8.48 -38.59
CA VAL A 487 -5.11 -8.33 -37.93
C VAL A 487 -4.22 -9.55 -38.17
N GLN A 488 -4.78 -10.77 -38.07
CA GLN A 488 -4.05 -12.01 -38.36
C GLN A 488 -3.66 -12.10 -39.83
N PHE A 489 -4.54 -11.71 -40.75
CA PHE A 489 -4.25 -11.65 -42.17
C PHE A 489 -3.09 -10.68 -42.47
N CYS A 490 -3.16 -9.46 -41.95
CA CYS A 490 -2.12 -8.44 -42.11
C CYS A 490 -0.78 -8.90 -41.53
N SER A 491 -0.79 -9.54 -40.35
CA SER A 491 0.42 -10.10 -39.73
C SER A 491 1.03 -11.23 -40.58
N ALA A 492 0.20 -12.17 -41.06
CA ALA A 492 0.65 -13.32 -41.84
C ALA A 492 1.23 -12.94 -43.22
N HIS A 493 0.74 -11.85 -43.82
CA HIS A 493 1.15 -11.40 -45.16
C HIS A 493 2.03 -10.15 -45.12
N ARG A 494 2.43 -9.68 -43.93
CA ARG A 494 3.12 -8.41 -43.68
C ARG A 494 4.35 -8.24 -44.57
N GLU A 495 5.30 -9.18 -44.51
CA GLU A 495 6.56 -9.07 -45.24
C GLU A 495 6.36 -9.01 -46.75
N ARG A 496 5.42 -9.81 -47.26
CA ARG A 496 5.08 -9.83 -48.69
C ARG A 496 4.43 -8.52 -49.13
N LEU A 497 3.46 -8.04 -48.38
CA LEU A 497 2.75 -6.80 -48.69
C LEU A 497 3.67 -5.59 -48.57
N ILE A 498 4.59 -5.56 -47.60
CA ILE A 498 5.62 -4.52 -47.49
C ILE A 498 6.59 -4.58 -48.68
N ALA A 499 7.07 -5.77 -49.05
CA ALA A 499 7.98 -5.94 -50.17
C ALA A 499 7.35 -5.53 -51.52
N GLU A 500 6.07 -5.81 -51.71
CA GLU A 500 5.30 -5.37 -52.87
C GLU A 500 5.00 -3.87 -52.82
N ALA A 501 4.65 -3.32 -51.65
CA ALA A 501 4.35 -1.90 -51.47
C ALA A 501 5.56 -1.00 -51.74
N LEU A 502 6.76 -1.46 -51.36
CA LEU A 502 8.02 -0.77 -51.66
C LEU A 502 8.34 -0.70 -53.15
N LYS A 503 7.73 -1.56 -53.98
CA LYS A 503 7.88 -1.56 -55.44
C LYS A 503 6.75 -0.79 -56.13
N ASP A 504 5.50 -1.10 -55.79
CA ASP A 504 4.30 -0.46 -56.32
C ASP A 504 3.15 -0.57 -55.29
N PRO A 505 2.75 0.55 -54.64
CA PRO A 505 1.64 0.58 -53.69
C PRO A 505 0.30 0.11 -54.27
N GLN A 506 0.03 0.37 -55.56
CA GLN A 506 -1.22 -0.05 -56.19
C GLN A 506 -1.23 -1.54 -56.54
N ALA A 507 -0.07 -2.13 -56.82
CA ALA A 507 0.06 -3.57 -56.96
C ALA A 507 -0.12 -4.28 -55.61
N ALA A 508 0.46 -3.73 -54.54
CA ALA A 508 0.32 -4.29 -53.19
C ALA A 508 -1.13 -4.22 -52.67
N ALA A 509 -1.88 -3.16 -52.96
CA ALA A 509 -3.31 -3.10 -52.63
C ALA A 509 -4.14 -4.14 -53.38
N ARG A 510 -3.84 -4.39 -54.67
CA ARG A 510 -4.50 -5.44 -55.48
C ARG A 510 -4.16 -6.85 -54.97
N SER A 511 -2.89 -7.08 -54.65
CA SER A 511 -2.40 -8.34 -54.06
C SER A 511 -3.01 -8.59 -52.68
N ALA A 512 -3.13 -7.56 -51.84
CA ALA A 512 -3.82 -7.63 -50.55
C ALA A 512 -5.30 -8.00 -50.72
N ALA A 513 -6.00 -7.42 -51.71
CA ALA A 513 -7.39 -7.75 -52.00
C ALA A 513 -7.57 -9.19 -52.50
N GLU A 514 -6.69 -9.68 -53.38
CA GLU A 514 -6.71 -11.08 -53.83
C GLU A 514 -6.39 -12.06 -52.70
N LEU A 515 -5.36 -11.76 -51.90
CA LEU A 515 -4.98 -12.56 -50.75
C LEU A 515 -6.09 -12.59 -49.71
N ALA A 516 -6.75 -11.45 -49.46
CA ALA A 516 -7.87 -11.36 -48.53
C ALA A 516 -9.11 -12.13 -49.03
N ALA A 517 -9.38 -12.11 -50.34
CA ALA A 517 -10.42 -12.94 -50.94
C ALA A 517 -10.11 -14.44 -50.84
N LYS A 518 -8.85 -14.84 -51.06
CA LYS A 518 -8.40 -16.24 -50.92
C LYS A 518 -8.39 -16.72 -49.48
N ALA A 519 -8.08 -15.83 -48.53
CA ALA A 519 -8.09 -16.11 -47.10
C ALA A 519 -9.51 -16.08 -46.49
N GLY A 520 -10.55 -15.83 -47.30
CA GLY A 520 -11.94 -15.90 -46.86
C GLY A 520 -12.39 -14.75 -45.95
N LEU A 521 -11.70 -13.60 -45.97
CA LEU A 521 -12.08 -12.47 -45.14
C LEU A 521 -13.50 -11.96 -45.47
N SER A 522 -14.20 -11.50 -44.43
CA SER A 522 -15.54 -10.95 -44.57
C SER A 522 -15.55 -9.76 -45.53
N GLU A 523 -16.70 -9.46 -46.14
CA GLU A 523 -16.82 -8.31 -47.04
C GLU A 523 -16.51 -6.99 -46.32
N THR A 524 -16.87 -6.90 -45.03
CA THR A 524 -16.55 -5.79 -44.13
C THR A 524 -15.04 -5.65 -43.91
N ASP A 525 -14.34 -6.76 -43.66
CA ASP A 525 -12.88 -6.75 -43.46
C ASP A 525 -12.12 -6.45 -44.74
N ARG A 526 -12.59 -6.97 -45.88
CA ARG A 526 -12.03 -6.65 -47.19
C ARG A 526 -12.21 -5.16 -47.51
N ALA A 527 -13.35 -4.57 -47.17
CA ALA A 527 -13.59 -3.14 -47.32
C ALA A 527 -12.72 -2.29 -46.38
N ALA A 528 -12.56 -2.71 -45.11
CA ALA A 528 -11.71 -2.03 -44.14
C ALA A 528 -10.23 -2.07 -44.54
N LEU A 529 -9.73 -3.22 -44.99
CA LEU A 529 -8.38 -3.38 -45.55
C LEU A 529 -8.16 -2.50 -46.77
N ALA A 530 -9.10 -2.52 -47.73
CA ALA A 530 -9.01 -1.72 -48.94
C ALA A 530 -8.99 -0.22 -48.62
N LYS A 531 -9.82 0.22 -47.68
CA LYS A 531 -9.84 1.61 -47.21
C LYS A 531 -8.52 2.01 -46.55
N ALA A 532 -8.00 1.19 -45.64
CA ALA A 532 -6.76 1.50 -44.94
C ALA A 532 -5.53 1.54 -45.87
N LEU A 533 -5.46 0.65 -46.86
CA LEU A 533 -4.41 0.66 -47.88
C LEU A 533 -4.59 1.81 -48.88
N SER A 534 -5.83 2.25 -49.15
CA SER A 534 -6.12 3.44 -49.97
C SER A 534 -5.75 4.74 -49.26
N ASP A 535 -5.91 4.81 -47.94
CA ASP A 535 -5.58 5.99 -47.13
C ASP A 535 -4.06 6.16 -46.98
N ALA A 536 -3.30 5.08 -47.14
CA ALA A 536 -1.84 5.09 -47.19
C ALA A 536 -1.33 5.62 -48.55
N LYS A 537 -1.17 6.95 -48.65
CA LYS A 537 -0.84 7.68 -49.89
C LYS A 537 0.49 7.30 -50.57
N ASP A 538 1.40 6.62 -49.88
CA ASP A 538 2.71 6.20 -50.41
C ASP A 538 3.21 4.90 -49.75
N ALA A 539 4.27 4.31 -50.33
CA ALA A 539 4.88 3.07 -49.86
C ALA A 539 5.38 3.14 -48.41
N GLY A 540 5.83 4.31 -47.96
CA GLY A 540 6.31 4.53 -46.60
C GLY A 540 5.16 4.58 -45.59
N ALA A 541 4.06 5.23 -45.94
CA ALA A 541 2.83 5.25 -45.15
C ALA A 541 2.20 3.85 -45.06
N MET A 542 2.18 3.10 -46.16
CA MET A 542 1.59 1.76 -46.20
C MET A 542 2.43 0.75 -45.41
N ARG A 543 3.76 0.85 -45.52
CA ARG A 543 4.69 0.08 -44.70
C ARG A 543 4.49 0.35 -43.21
N ARG A 544 4.46 1.63 -42.79
CA ARG A 544 4.25 1.99 -41.38
C ARG A 544 2.91 1.47 -40.87
N TRP A 545 1.85 1.57 -41.67
CA TRP A 545 0.55 1.04 -41.29
C TRP A 545 0.57 -0.49 -41.13
N LEU A 546 1.15 -1.24 -42.08
CA LEU A 546 1.28 -2.70 -41.98
C LEU A 546 2.19 -3.15 -40.82
N GLU A 547 3.20 -2.35 -40.47
CA GLU A 547 4.06 -2.55 -39.30
C GLU A 547 3.34 -2.23 -37.97
N ASP A 548 2.38 -1.29 -37.96
CA ASP A 548 1.60 -0.86 -36.79
C ASP A 548 0.44 -1.82 -36.43
N VAL A 549 -0.03 -2.66 -37.36
CA VAL A 549 -1.07 -3.68 -37.14
C VAL A 549 -0.48 -4.91 -36.43
N ASP A 550 -0.49 -4.99 -35.08
CA ASP A 550 0.09 -6.17 -34.40
C ASP A 550 -0.48 -6.60 -33.02
N VAL A 551 -0.50 -7.93 -32.81
CA VAL A 551 -0.44 -8.57 -31.49
C VAL A 551 1.03 -8.62 -31.12
N HIS A 552 1.41 -7.94 -30.04
CA HIS A 552 2.80 -7.80 -29.65
C HIS A 552 3.27 -9.08 -28.94
N LYS A 553 4.26 -9.76 -29.53
CA LYS A 553 5.06 -10.75 -28.80
C LYS A 553 6.03 -9.98 -27.91
N VAL A 554 5.76 -9.98 -26.61
CA VAL A 554 6.63 -9.35 -25.63
C VAL A 554 7.81 -10.28 -25.33
N GLY A 555 8.89 -9.72 -24.79
CA GLY A 555 10.01 -10.51 -24.30
C GLY A 555 9.54 -11.58 -23.31
N PRO A 556 10.24 -12.72 -23.19
CA PRO A 556 9.85 -13.76 -22.26
C PRO A 556 9.88 -13.23 -20.83
N LEU A 557 8.77 -13.41 -20.13
CA LEU A 557 8.65 -13.09 -18.73
C LEU A 557 9.45 -14.09 -17.92
N VAL A 558 10.32 -13.63 -17.02
CA VAL A 558 11.08 -14.51 -16.13
C VAL A 558 10.59 -14.28 -14.70
N PRO A 559 9.72 -15.13 -14.14
CA PRO A 559 9.28 -14.99 -12.77
C PRO A 559 10.47 -15.10 -11.83
N LYS A 560 10.58 -14.21 -10.85
CA LYS A 560 11.65 -14.30 -9.87
C LYS A 560 11.41 -15.50 -8.98
N SER A 561 12.29 -16.50 -9.05
CA SER A 561 12.22 -17.67 -8.18
C SER A 561 12.33 -17.23 -6.72
N PRO A 562 11.38 -17.64 -5.87
CA PRO A 562 11.47 -17.40 -4.45
C PRO A 562 12.60 -18.26 -3.86
N PHE A 563 13.65 -17.61 -3.34
CA PHE A 563 14.77 -18.30 -2.69
C PHE A 563 14.33 -18.93 -1.36
N THR A 564 14.72 -20.18 -1.09
CA THR A 564 14.49 -20.83 0.21
C THR A 564 15.62 -21.81 0.50
N LEU A 565 16.29 -21.66 1.65
CA LEU A 565 17.37 -22.57 2.10
C LEU A 565 16.83 -23.83 2.80
N ILE A 566 15.60 -23.79 3.37
CA ILE A 566 14.95 -24.94 4.02
C ILE A 566 13.42 -24.86 3.84
N GLY A 567 12.80 -25.93 3.35
CA GLY A 567 11.35 -26.03 3.11
C GLY A 567 10.94 -25.67 1.68
N LYS A 568 9.65 -25.83 1.35
CA LYS A 568 9.11 -25.39 0.06
C LYS A 568 9.03 -23.86 0.04
N ALA A 569 9.57 -23.26 -1.02
CA ALA A 569 9.43 -21.83 -1.25
C ALA A 569 7.95 -21.47 -1.47
N PRO A 570 7.47 -20.32 -0.96
CA PRO A 570 6.15 -19.84 -1.35
C PRO A 570 6.15 -19.54 -2.86
N PRO A 571 5.02 -19.67 -3.57
CA PRO A 571 4.96 -19.36 -5.00
C PRO A 571 5.35 -17.91 -5.32
N PRO A 572 5.97 -17.64 -6.49
CA PRO A 572 6.25 -16.28 -6.93
C PRO A 572 4.94 -15.47 -7.15
N PRO A 573 4.87 -14.20 -6.71
CA PRO A 573 3.69 -13.37 -6.90
C PRO A 573 3.52 -12.95 -8.37
N VAL A 574 2.28 -12.65 -8.76
CA VAL A 574 1.99 -12.01 -10.05
C VAL A 574 2.33 -10.52 -9.92
N GLU A 575 3.46 -10.10 -10.50
CA GLU A 575 3.98 -8.71 -10.42
C GLU A 575 3.26 -7.72 -11.35
N ALA A 576 1.96 -7.93 -11.59
CA ALA A 576 1.07 -7.08 -12.39
C ALA A 576 -0.38 -7.22 -11.90
N GLY A 577 -1.14 -6.13 -12.01
CA GLY A 577 -2.58 -6.17 -11.80
C GLY A 577 -3.28 -6.67 -13.06
N LEU A 578 -4.09 -7.72 -12.92
CA LEU A 578 -4.87 -8.29 -14.02
C LEU A 578 -6.35 -8.24 -13.66
N ALA A 579 -7.19 -7.83 -14.62
CA ALA A 579 -8.64 -7.78 -14.44
C ALA A 579 -9.38 -8.30 -15.67
N PRO A 580 -10.60 -8.84 -15.51
CA PRO A 580 -11.52 -9.10 -16.61
C PRO A 580 -11.71 -7.88 -17.53
N ILE A 581 -11.71 -8.09 -18.85
CA ILE A 581 -12.01 -7.05 -19.84
C ILE A 581 -13.46 -7.15 -20.36
N ASP A 582 -14.04 -5.99 -20.67
CA ASP A 582 -15.27 -5.82 -21.46
C ASP A 582 -14.84 -5.36 -22.87
N GLU A 583 -14.78 -6.29 -23.84
CA GLU A 583 -14.33 -6.06 -25.23
C GLU A 583 -15.52 -5.88 -26.19
N ASP A 584 -15.27 -5.37 -27.42
CA ASP A 584 -16.21 -5.33 -28.56
C ASP A 584 -16.62 -6.73 -29.10
N HIS A 585 -15.98 -7.79 -28.59
CA HIS A 585 -16.32 -9.19 -28.85
C HIS A 585 -16.16 -10.02 -27.59
N VAL A 586 -17.16 -10.85 -27.28
CA VAL A 586 -17.19 -11.66 -26.08
C VAL A 586 -16.41 -12.95 -26.29
N VAL A 587 -15.17 -13.01 -25.81
CA VAL A 587 -14.34 -14.22 -25.93
C VAL A 587 -14.28 -15.00 -24.62
N VAL A 588 -14.61 -16.29 -24.70
CA VAL A 588 -14.59 -17.24 -23.59
C VAL A 588 -13.17 -17.77 -23.39
N SER A 589 -12.48 -17.26 -22.37
CA SER A 589 -11.09 -17.59 -22.02
C SER A 589 -10.96 -18.95 -21.32
N ALA A 590 -11.97 -19.31 -20.52
CA ALA A 590 -12.10 -20.61 -19.89
C ALA A 590 -13.57 -20.95 -19.69
N VAL A 591 -13.87 -22.25 -19.54
CA VAL A 591 -15.18 -22.73 -19.11
C VAL A 591 -15.00 -23.54 -17.84
N LEU A 592 -15.57 -23.04 -16.74
CA LEU A 592 -15.55 -23.72 -15.45
C LEU A 592 -16.40 -24.99 -15.54
N ASP A 593 -15.92 -26.10 -14.97
CA ASP A 593 -16.62 -27.38 -15.04
C ASP A 593 -17.75 -27.51 -14.02
N GLN A 594 -17.50 -27.14 -12.76
CA GLN A 594 -18.48 -27.20 -11.67
C GLN A 594 -18.29 -26.07 -10.66
N ILE A 595 -19.38 -25.65 -10.01
CA ILE A 595 -19.39 -24.68 -8.90
C ILE A 595 -20.34 -25.19 -7.82
N GLY A 596 -19.86 -25.24 -6.57
CA GLY A 596 -20.65 -25.79 -5.46
C GLY A 596 -21.11 -27.24 -5.66
N GLY A 597 -20.34 -28.03 -6.42
CA GLY A 597 -20.65 -29.43 -6.77
C GLY A 597 -21.67 -29.61 -7.91
N ARG A 598 -22.13 -28.53 -8.55
CA ARG A 598 -23.05 -28.56 -9.70
C ARG A 598 -22.34 -28.15 -10.99
N THR A 599 -22.64 -28.81 -12.10
CA THR A 599 -22.11 -28.48 -13.43
C THR A 599 -22.55 -27.09 -13.87
N THR A 600 -21.64 -26.34 -14.48
CA THR A 600 -21.94 -24.97 -14.94
C THR A 600 -22.84 -24.96 -16.16
N PRO A 601 -23.73 -23.96 -16.35
CA PRO A 601 -24.54 -23.85 -17.56
C PRO A 601 -23.69 -23.74 -18.83
N ALA A 602 -22.55 -23.05 -18.79
CA ALA A 602 -21.62 -23.02 -19.93
C ALA A 602 -21.03 -24.40 -20.26
N LYS A 603 -20.66 -25.18 -19.24
CA LYS A 603 -20.18 -26.55 -19.44
C LYS A 603 -21.28 -27.47 -19.93
N ALA A 604 -22.48 -27.37 -19.35
CA ALA A 604 -23.64 -28.17 -19.74
C ALA A 604 -24.12 -27.86 -21.16
N ALA A 605 -24.07 -26.58 -21.54
CA ALA A 605 -24.32 -26.15 -22.91
C ALA A 605 -23.21 -26.61 -23.86
N GLY A 606 -21.99 -26.90 -23.38
CA GLY A 606 -20.89 -27.35 -24.22
C GLY A 606 -20.17 -26.23 -24.96
N ILE A 607 -20.14 -25.02 -24.38
CA ILE A 607 -19.40 -23.89 -24.96
C ILE A 607 -17.89 -24.23 -24.97
N PRO A 608 -17.21 -24.11 -26.13
CA PRO A 608 -15.78 -24.37 -26.19
C PRO A 608 -14.96 -23.16 -25.72
N VAL A 609 -13.78 -23.43 -25.14
CA VAL A 609 -12.77 -22.41 -24.86
C VAL A 609 -12.32 -21.76 -26.18
N GLY A 610 -12.19 -20.43 -26.20
CA GLY A 610 -11.88 -19.66 -27.40
C GLY A 610 -13.10 -19.29 -28.25
N ALA A 611 -14.32 -19.68 -27.85
CA ALA A 611 -15.54 -19.24 -28.51
C ALA A 611 -15.66 -17.71 -28.45
N VAL A 612 -15.91 -17.09 -29.61
CA VAL A 612 -16.26 -15.68 -29.73
C VAL A 612 -17.78 -15.60 -29.83
N ILE A 613 -18.47 -15.24 -28.75
CA ILE A 613 -19.92 -15.07 -28.78
C ILE A 613 -20.24 -13.83 -29.62
N THR A 614 -21.02 -14.01 -30.68
CA THR A 614 -21.35 -12.97 -31.66
C THR A 614 -22.81 -12.54 -31.60
N ALA A 615 -23.72 -13.41 -31.14
CA ALA A 615 -25.13 -13.07 -30.96
C ALA A 615 -25.82 -13.92 -29.89
N CYS A 616 -26.94 -13.41 -29.38
CA CYS A 616 -27.84 -14.08 -28.46
C CYS A 616 -29.28 -13.87 -28.94
N ASN A 617 -30.01 -14.96 -29.24
CA ASN A 617 -31.34 -14.93 -29.88
C ASN A 617 -31.35 -14.06 -31.14
N ASP A 618 -30.41 -14.30 -32.05
CA ASP A 618 -30.21 -13.57 -33.31
C ASP A 618 -29.89 -12.07 -33.19
N LYS A 619 -29.75 -11.55 -31.95
CA LYS A 619 -29.32 -10.18 -31.70
C LYS A 619 -27.80 -10.15 -31.53
N PRO A 620 -27.07 -9.32 -32.32
CA PRO A 620 -25.64 -9.15 -32.14
C PRO A 620 -25.30 -8.77 -30.70
N VAL A 621 -24.23 -9.36 -30.18
CA VAL A 621 -23.69 -9.05 -28.85
C VAL A 621 -22.26 -8.61 -29.05
N GLY A 622 -22.02 -7.32 -28.81
CA GLY A 622 -20.71 -6.69 -28.94
C GLY A 622 -19.98 -6.53 -27.61
N SER A 623 -20.53 -6.94 -26.46
CA SER A 623 -19.81 -6.80 -25.20
C SER A 623 -20.24 -7.81 -24.15
N TRP A 624 -19.36 -8.03 -23.16
CA TRP A 624 -19.67 -8.90 -22.04
C TRP A 624 -20.88 -8.37 -21.28
N MET A 625 -21.01 -7.04 -21.25
CA MET A 625 -22.17 -6.31 -20.78
C MET A 625 -23.49 -6.68 -21.47
N GLU A 626 -23.49 -6.64 -22.80
CA GLU A 626 -24.68 -6.94 -23.60
C GLU A 626 -25.08 -8.41 -23.46
N LEU A 627 -24.10 -9.31 -23.33
CA LEU A 627 -24.35 -10.72 -23.05
C LEU A 627 -25.01 -10.92 -21.68
N CYS A 628 -24.52 -10.24 -20.65
CA CYS A 628 -25.13 -10.26 -19.31
C CYS A 628 -26.60 -9.83 -19.37
N LYS A 629 -26.89 -8.73 -20.07
CA LYS A 629 -28.26 -8.21 -20.22
C LYS A 629 -29.17 -9.18 -20.99
N ALA A 630 -28.64 -9.81 -22.04
CA ALA A 630 -29.40 -10.78 -22.82
C ALA A 630 -29.78 -12.01 -21.97
N PHE A 631 -28.88 -12.48 -21.12
CA PHE A 631 -29.17 -13.58 -20.18
C PHE A 631 -30.13 -13.15 -19.08
N GLU A 632 -29.98 -11.95 -18.53
CA GLU A 632 -30.93 -11.42 -17.55
C GLU A 632 -32.36 -11.38 -18.12
N ALA A 633 -32.52 -10.88 -19.35
CA ALA A 633 -33.80 -10.83 -20.04
C ALA A 633 -34.39 -12.21 -20.32
N ALA A 634 -33.56 -13.24 -20.43
CA ALA A 634 -33.96 -14.61 -20.72
C ALA A 634 -33.95 -15.53 -19.49
N ALA A 635 -33.84 -14.98 -18.29
CA ALA A 635 -33.80 -15.75 -17.05
C ALA A 635 -35.01 -16.70 -16.95
N GLY A 636 -34.72 -17.99 -16.73
CA GLY A 636 -35.72 -19.05 -16.70
C GLY A 636 -36.16 -19.62 -18.03
N GLY A 637 -35.62 -19.10 -19.13
CA GLY A 637 -35.84 -19.61 -20.47
C GLY A 637 -34.60 -20.29 -21.04
N SER A 638 -34.54 -20.30 -22.36
CA SER A 638 -33.33 -20.63 -23.10
C SER A 638 -33.02 -19.50 -24.07
N VAL A 639 -31.74 -19.32 -24.36
CA VAL A 639 -31.28 -18.44 -25.42
C VAL A 639 -30.47 -19.22 -26.43
N ASP A 640 -30.59 -18.87 -27.69
CA ASP A 640 -29.73 -19.40 -28.73
C ASP A 640 -28.49 -18.50 -28.82
N LEU A 641 -27.36 -19.02 -28.34
CA LEU A 641 -26.07 -18.37 -28.40
C LEU A 641 -25.39 -18.71 -29.71
N THR A 642 -25.17 -17.70 -30.54
CA THR A 642 -24.32 -17.86 -31.72
C THR A 642 -22.91 -17.46 -31.35
N TYR A 643 -21.97 -18.36 -31.61
CA TYR A 643 -20.55 -18.13 -31.40
C TYR A 643 -19.77 -18.54 -32.64
N ARG A 644 -18.63 -17.87 -32.82
CA ARG A 644 -17.64 -18.22 -33.82
C ARG A 644 -16.47 -18.94 -33.16
N LEU A 645 -16.07 -20.05 -33.74
CA LEU A 645 -14.85 -20.76 -33.38
C LEU A 645 -13.99 -20.89 -34.63
N VAL A 646 -12.83 -20.24 -34.64
CA VAL A 646 -12.03 -20.06 -35.87
C VAL A 646 -12.89 -19.38 -36.94
N ASP A 647 -13.27 -20.08 -38.02
CA ASP A 647 -14.05 -19.53 -39.14
C ASP A 647 -15.46 -20.14 -39.25
N GLN A 648 -15.90 -20.89 -38.24
CA GLN A 648 -17.21 -21.53 -38.23
C GLN A 648 -18.13 -20.91 -37.20
N TYR A 649 -19.34 -20.59 -37.63
CA TYR A 649 -20.43 -20.14 -36.76
C TYR A 649 -21.20 -21.36 -36.26
N HIS A 650 -21.42 -21.39 -34.97
CA HIS A 650 -22.21 -22.39 -34.28
C HIS A 650 -23.27 -21.68 -33.47
N THR A 651 -24.46 -22.29 -33.40
CA THR A 651 -25.51 -21.82 -32.51
C THR A 651 -25.80 -22.92 -31.51
N ILE A 652 -25.85 -22.55 -30.23
CA ILE A 652 -26.09 -23.49 -29.15
C ILE A 652 -27.22 -22.99 -28.28
N ARG A 653 -28.17 -23.87 -27.99
CA ARG A 653 -29.26 -23.56 -27.09
C ARG A 653 -28.74 -23.60 -25.66
N PHE A 654 -28.66 -22.43 -25.06
CA PHE A 654 -28.16 -22.21 -23.73
C PHE A 654 -29.32 -22.04 -22.75
N SER A 655 -29.44 -22.95 -21.78
CA SER A 655 -30.44 -22.82 -20.73
C SER A 655 -30.01 -21.74 -19.74
N VAL A 656 -30.85 -20.74 -19.52
CA VAL A 656 -30.59 -19.63 -18.60
C VAL A 656 -31.37 -19.90 -17.31
N PRO A 657 -30.71 -20.23 -16.19
CA PRO A 657 -31.38 -20.39 -14.89
C PRO A 657 -32.31 -19.21 -14.50
N GLN A 658 -33.35 -19.49 -13.72
CA GLN A 658 -34.23 -18.44 -13.16
C GLN A 658 -33.48 -17.60 -12.11
N CYS A 659 -33.75 -16.30 -12.06
CA CYS A 659 -33.32 -15.48 -10.93
C CYS A 659 -34.23 -15.76 -9.72
N VAL A 660 -33.70 -15.57 -8.50
CA VAL A 660 -34.40 -15.93 -7.26
C VAL A 660 -35.78 -15.27 -7.15
N THR A 661 -35.93 -14.02 -7.60
CA THR A 661 -37.22 -13.34 -7.62
C THR A 661 -38.22 -13.98 -8.58
N LEU A 662 -37.78 -14.35 -9.79
CA LEU A 662 -38.66 -14.97 -10.78
C LEU A 662 -39.08 -16.37 -10.36
N ALA A 663 -38.15 -17.16 -9.79
CA ALA A 663 -38.42 -18.48 -9.24
C ALA A 663 -39.46 -18.44 -8.11
N LEU A 664 -39.42 -17.37 -7.31
CA LEU A 664 -40.39 -17.11 -6.26
C LEU A 664 -41.65 -16.39 -6.76
N ASN A 665 -41.85 -16.18 -8.08
CA ASN A 665 -42.97 -15.41 -8.63
C ASN A 665 -43.09 -13.98 -8.03
N ILE A 666 -41.95 -13.38 -7.68
CA ILE A 666 -41.79 -12.00 -7.26
C ILE A 666 -41.46 -11.16 -8.51
N PRO A 667 -41.99 -9.93 -8.64
CA PRO A 667 -41.69 -9.07 -9.79
C PRO A 667 -40.18 -9.01 -10.09
N PRO A 668 -39.74 -9.22 -11.35
CA PRO A 668 -38.33 -9.22 -11.71
C PRO A 668 -37.60 -7.95 -11.26
N GLY A 669 -36.36 -8.08 -10.79
CA GLY A 669 -35.55 -6.96 -10.30
C GLY A 669 -35.95 -6.44 -8.91
N SER A 670 -36.82 -7.15 -8.18
CA SER A 670 -37.16 -6.81 -6.80
C SER A 670 -36.03 -7.15 -5.82
N ARG A 671 -35.81 -6.26 -4.85
CA ARG A 671 -34.85 -6.47 -3.76
C ARG A 671 -35.54 -7.16 -2.59
N LEU A 672 -35.08 -8.36 -2.21
CA LEU A 672 -35.52 -9.00 -0.98
C LEU A 672 -34.98 -8.20 0.22
N ILE A 673 -35.85 -7.88 1.18
CA ILE A 673 -35.51 -7.13 2.39
C ILE A 673 -35.70 -7.95 3.67
N ARG A 674 -36.60 -8.95 3.66
CA ARG A 674 -36.74 -9.94 4.73
C ARG A 674 -37.15 -11.31 4.17
N ILE A 675 -36.67 -12.37 4.78
CA ILE A 675 -37.16 -13.75 4.60
C ILE A 675 -37.54 -14.25 6.01
N ASP A 676 -38.81 -14.61 6.20
CA ASP A 676 -39.45 -14.91 7.50
C ASP A 676 -39.10 -13.90 8.60
N GLY A 677 -39.26 -12.61 8.29
CA GLY A 677 -39.03 -11.51 9.22
C GLY A 677 -37.55 -11.22 9.53
N LYS A 678 -36.61 -12.02 9.00
CA LYS A 678 -35.17 -11.84 9.18
C LYS A 678 -34.55 -11.15 7.98
N SER A 679 -33.67 -10.18 8.23
CA SER A 679 -32.85 -9.49 7.23
C SER A 679 -31.39 -9.97 7.24
N THR A 680 -31.04 -10.91 8.12
CA THR A 680 -29.66 -11.36 8.36
C THR A 680 -29.66 -12.86 8.61
N PHE A 681 -28.70 -13.57 8.01
CA PHE A 681 -28.58 -15.02 8.00
C PHE A 681 -27.14 -15.44 8.24
N GLN A 682 -26.94 -16.62 8.82
CA GLN A 682 -25.61 -17.19 9.08
C GLN A 682 -25.16 -18.04 7.89
N THR A 683 -23.97 -17.77 7.37
CA THR A 683 -23.32 -18.56 6.31
C THR A 683 -21.92 -19.00 6.73
N LYS A 684 -21.26 -19.87 5.96
CA LYS A 684 -19.90 -20.36 6.26
C LYS A 684 -18.90 -19.86 5.20
N ASP A 685 -17.66 -19.58 5.62
CA ASP A 685 -16.56 -19.28 4.68
C ASP A 685 -15.89 -20.56 4.19
N ALA A 686 -14.86 -20.42 3.34
CA ALA A 686 -14.11 -21.55 2.79
C ALA A 686 -13.42 -22.41 3.87
N ASP A 687 -13.15 -21.84 5.04
CA ASP A 687 -12.56 -22.51 6.20
C ASP A 687 -13.63 -23.11 7.14
N GLY A 688 -14.92 -22.99 6.78
CA GLY A 688 -16.06 -23.51 7.55
C GLY A 688 -16.49 -22.64 8.74
N LYS A 689 -15.92 -21.45 8.92
CA LYS A 689 -16.27 -20.51 9.99
C LYS A 689 -17.58 -19.80 9.66
N THR A 690 -18.48 -19.73 10.64
CA THR A 690 -19.83 -19.18 10.48
C THR A 690 -19.82 -17.65 10.69
N TYR A 691 -20.48 -16.89 9.81
CA TYR A 691 -20.61 -15.43 9.88
C TYR A 691 -21.97 -14.94 9.38
N ASP A 692 -22.42 -13.80 9.91
CA ASP A 692 -23.67 -13.15 9.51
C ASP A 692 -23.52 -12.39 8.18
N VAL A 693 -24.51 -12.54 7.31
CA VAL A 693 -24.68 -11.84 6.04
C VAL A 693 -26.09 -11.26 5.96
N ALA A 694 -26.23 -10.04 5.45
CA ALA A 694 -27.51 -9.32 5.42
C ALA A 694 -28.10 -9.22 4.00
N LEU A 695 -29.43 -9.18 3.91
CA LEU A 695 -30.11 -8.94 2.65
C LEU A 695 -29.77 -7.53 2.09
N PRO A 696 -29.52 -7.41 0.77
CA PRO A 696 -29.86 -8.35 -0.28
C PRO A 696 -28.65 -9.18 -0.76
N ASP A 697 -27.60 -9.35 0.05
CA ASP A 697 -26.44 -10.16 -0.35
C ASP A 697 -26.91 -11.58 -0.72
N TRP A 698 -26.38 -12.12 -1.83
CA TRP A 698 -26.79 -13.41 -2.35
C TRP A 698 -26.51 -14.56 -1.37
N ARG A 699 -25.47 -14.46 -0.53
CA ARG A 699 -25.17 -15.42 0.54
C ARG A 699 -26.22 -15.39 1.63
N ALA A 700 -26.77 -14.21 1.93
CA ALA A 700 -27.86 -14.04 2.88
C ALA A 700 -29.17 -14.61 2.34
N ILE A 701 -29.49 -14.33 1.06
CA ILE A 701 -30.64 -14.92 0.37
C ILE A 701 -30.52 -16.45 0.36
N ARG A 702 -29.36 -16.98 -0.02
CA ARG A 702 -29.10 -18.43 -0.05
C ARG A 702 -29.18 -19.05 1.33
N ALA A 703 -28.51 -18.49 2.33
CA ALA A 703 -28.56 -19.01 3.70
C ALA A 703 -29.98 -18.98 4.27
N GLY A 704 -30.79 -17.96 3.93
CA GLY A 704 -32.19 -17.89 4.32
C GLY A 704 -33.05 -18.94 3.63
N LEU A 705 -32.94 -19.06 2.30
CA LEU A 705 -33.80 -19.94 1.51
C LEU A 705 -33.37 -21.42 1.58
N ASP A 706 -32.08 -21.74 1.67
CA ASP A 706 -31.57 -23.13 1.73
C ASP A 706 -32.14 -23.87 2.95
N THR A 707 -32.33 -23.16 4.08
CA THR A 707 -32.96 -23.73 5.29
C THR A 707 -34.46 -23.98 5.16
N MET A 708 -35.07 -23.41 4.11
CA MET A 708 -36.50 -23.42 3.83
C MET A 708 -36.86 -24.29 2.63
N ILE A 709 -35.91 -25.01 2.02
CA ILE A 709 -36.18 -25.95 0.93
C ILE A 709 -37.25 -26.96 1.37
N GLY A 710 -38.31 -27.08 0.57
CA GLY A 710 -39.49 -27.92 0.86
C GLY A 710 -40.54 -27.26 1.78
N LYS A 711 -40.37 -25.98 2.16
CA LYS A 711 -41.29 -25.21 3.02
C LYS A 711 -41.73 -23.93 2.30
N THR A 712 -42.66 -23.20 2.92
CA THR A 712 -43.04 -21.85 2.52
C THR A 712 -42.31 -20.81 3.37
N ALA A 713 -41.83 -19.72 2.76
CA ALA A 713 -41.20 -18.60 3.44
C ALA A 713 -41.96 -17.29 3.14
N THR A 714 -42.12 -16.45 4.15
CA THR A 714 -42.65 -15.09 4.01
C THR A 714 -41.53 -14.18 3.49
N ILE A 715 -41.68 -13.64 2.29
CA ILE A 715 -40.65 -12.81 1.67
C ILE A 715 -41.19 -11.40 1.53
N GLU A 716 -40.51 -10.46 2.19
CA GLU A 716 -40.71 -9.03 1.97
C GLU A 716 -39.68 -8.54 0.95
N TYR A 717 -40.15 -7.75 -0.01
CA TYR A 717 -39.32 -7.23 -1.08
C TYR A 717 -39.70 -5.80 -1.45
N VAL A 718 -38.82 -5.12 -2.18
CA VAL A 718 -39.04 -3.81 -2.78
C VAL A 718 -38.86 -3.95 -4.28
N THR A 719 -39.89 -3.62 -5.06
CA THR A 719 -39.85 -3.69 -6.52
C THR A 719 -38.86 -2.69 -7.12
N TYR A 720 -38.56 -2.84 -8.42
CA TYR A 720 -37.64 -1.94 -9.13
C TYR A 720 -38.06 -0.47 -9.04
N ASP A 721 -39.36 -0.19 -9.04
CA ASP A 721 -39.95 1.15 -8.92
C ASP A 721 -40.24 1.59 -7.47
N GLY A 722 -39.70 0.87 -6.47
CA GLY A 722 -39.70 1.30 -5.07
C GLY A 722 -40.94 0.90 -4.26
N ARG A 723 -41.89 0.14 -4.81
CA ARG A 723 -43.06 -0.35 -4.05
C ARG A 723 -42.66 -1.50 -3.15
N LYS A 724 -43.15 -1.50 -1.91
CA LYS A 724 -42.95 -2.62 -0.99
C LYS A 724 -44.00 -3.70 -1.27
N GLY A 725 -43.56 -4.95 -1.35
CA GLY A 725 -44.39 -6.13 -1.46
C GLY A 725 -44.04 -7.14 -0.36
N SER A 726 -44.99 -7.99 -0.01
CA SER A 726 -44.79 -9.10 0.91
C SER A 726 -45.71 -10.24 0.49
N GLY A 727 -45.23 -11.48 0.59
CA GLY A 727 -46.01 -12.65 0.22
C GLY A 727 -45.44 -13.93 0.82
N LEU A 728 -46.23 -14.99 0.79
CA LEU A 728 -45.83 -16.33 1.21
C LEU A 728 -45.47 -17.15 -0.04
N TYR A 729 -44.25 -17.69 -0.08
CA TYR A 729 -43.69 -18.32 -1.27
C TYR A 729 -43.16 -19.72 -0.96
N ALA A 730 -43.47 -20.69 -1.82
CA ALA A 730 -42.87 -22.01 -1.73
C ALA A 730 -41.39 -21.96 -2.13
N VAL A 731 -40.52 -22.53 -1.30
CA VAL A 731 -39.08 -22.60 -1.52
C VAL A 731 -38.72 -24.02 -1.92
N THR A 732 -38.28 -24.20 -3.16
CA THR A 732 -37.82 -25.47 -3.72
C THR A 732 -36.30 -25.43 -3.94
N ALA A 733 -35.67 -26.59 -4.12
CA ALA A 733 -34.23 -26.66 -4.42
C ALA A 733 -33.85 -25.97 -5.75
N ASP A 734 -34.83 -25.76 -6.64
CA ASP A 734 -34.67 -25.01 -7.89
C ASP A 734 -34.75 -23.49 -7.66
N ASN A 735 -35.52 -23.06 -6.65
CA ASN A 735 -35.67 -21.65 -6.28
C ASN A 735 -34.51 -21.14 -5.39
N THR A 736 -33.68 -22.03 -4.84
CA THR A 736 -32.52 -21.67 -3.99
C THR A 736 -31.17 -21.70 -4.70
N ASP A 737 -31.14 -22.11 -5.97
CA ASP A 737 -29.94 -22.08 -6.80
C ASP A 737 -30.02 -21.04 -7.95
N PRO A 738 -29.89 -19.75 -7.65
CA PRO A 738 -29.83 -18.74 -8.68
C PRO A 738 -28.38 -18.61 -9.13
N TRP A 739 -27.91 -19.56 -9.94
CA TRP A 739 -26.54 -19.73 -10.48
C TRP A 739 -25.94 -18.47 -11.18
N GLN A 740 -26.60 -17.31 -11.13
CA GLN A 740 -26.30 -16.06 -11.82
C GLN A 740 -26.27 -14.80 -10.94
N SER A 741 -26.50 -14.88 -9.63
CA SER A 741 -26.67 -13.68 -8.79
C SER A 741 -25.35 -12.99 -8.38
N ARG A 742 -24.35 -12.88 -9.26
CA ARG A 742 -23.00 -12.36 -8.92
C ARG A 742 -22.51 -11.19 -9.76
N ILE A 743 -23.40 -10.44 -10.38
CA ILE A 743 -22.99 -9.17 -10.99
C ILE A 743 -23.06 -8.06 -9.93
N PHE A 744 -21.89 -7.64 -9.44
CA PHE A 744 -21.78 -6.47 -8.57
C PHE A 744 -21.39 -5.24 -9.38
N TYR A 745 -21.89 -4.09 -8.94
CA TYR A 745 -21.46 -2.79 -9.40
C TYR A 745 -20.10 -2.46 -8.77
N VAL A 746 -19.07 -2.31 -9.61
CA VAL A 746 -17.78 -1.75 -9.21
C VAL A 746 -17.64 -0.37 -9.83
N GLU A 747 -17.13 0.55 -9.04
CA GLU A 747 -16.78 1.90 -9.49
C GLU A 747 -15.78 1.78 -10.67
N PRO A 748 -15.95 2.54 -11.75
CA PRO A 748 -15.02 2.49 -12.88
C PRO A 748 -13.65 3.15 -12.58
N PHE A 749 -13.42 3.52 -11.32
CA PHE A 749 -12.25 4.26 -10.86
C PHE A 749 -11.88 3.87 -9.44
N LEU A 750 -10.69 4.29 -9.02
CA LEU A 750 -10.25 4.26 -7.62
C LEU A 750 -10.11 5.70 -7.13
N CYS A 751 -9.99 5.91 -5.83
CA CYS A 751 -9.63 7.21 -5.28
C CYS A 751 -8.23 7.17 -4.68
N TYR A 752 -7.59 8.33 -4.53
CA TYR A 752 -6.34 8.39 -3.81
C TYR A 752 -6.56 8.14 -2.31
N GLN A 753 -5.56 7.60 -1.64
CA GLN A 753 -5.62 7.44 -0.18
C GLN A 753 -5.73 8.83 0.49
N LEU A 754 -6.60 8.95 1.49
CA LEU A 754 -6.73 10.17 2.27
C LEU A 754 -5.46 10.37 3.10
N LEU A 755 -4.78 11.49 2.90
CA LEU A 755 -3.67 11.92 3.72
C LEU A 755 -4.01 13.25 4.38
N GLU A 756 -3.68 13.39 5.66
CA GLU A 756 -3.80 14.65 6.39
C GLU A 756 -2.44 15.06 6.92
N ARG A 757 -2.19 16.38 6.88
CA ARG A 757 -0.99 16.94 7.51
C ARG A 757 -1.18 16.96 9.02
N HIS A 758 -0.54 16.03 9.70
CA HIS A 758 -0.55 16.00 11.15
C HIS A 758 0.48 17.01 11.69
N ARG A 759 0.03 18.23 11.99
CA ARG A 759 0.87 19.34 12.45
C ARG A 759 0.42 19.89 13.81
N VAL A 760 1.38 20.10 14.71
CA VAL A 760 1.19 20.77 15.99
C VAL A 760 1.87 22.14 15.94
N ALA A 761 1.08 23.20 15.82
CA ALA A 761 1.60 24.56 15.63
C ALA A 761 2.31 25.13 16.87
N ASN A 762 1.89 24.72 18.08
CA ASN A 762 2.50 25.18 19.33
C ASN A 762 3.74 24.32 19.66
N PRO A 763 4.96 24.91 19.73
CA PRO A 763 6.18 24.14 19.98
C PRO A 763 6.19 23.40 21.32
N ILE A 764 5.58 23.96 22.37
CA ILE A 764 5.52 23.32 23.69
C ILE A 764 4.59 22.10 23.64
N ALA A 765 3.44 22.25 22.97
CA ALA A 765 2.53 21.12 22.73
C ALA A 765 3.21 20.05 21.86
N ALA A 766 3.99 20.44 20.85
CA ALA A 766 4.72 19.52 19.99
C ALA A 766 5.76 18.70 20.78
N VAL A 767 6.45 19.30 21.75
CA VAL A 767 7.33 18.57 22.68
C VAL A 767 6.53 17.52 23.46
N GLY A 768 5.39 17.88 24.04
CA GLY A 768 4.53 16.94 24.75
C GLY A 768 4.05 15.77 23.87
N VAL A 769 3.66 16.07 22.62
CA VAL A 769 3.28 15.04 21.63
C VAL A 769 4.47 14.17 21.25
N GLY A 770 5.67 14.74 21.11
CA GLY A 770 6.90 13.99 20.84
C GLY A 770 7.23 12.98 21.94
N PHE A 771 7.15 13.40 23.21
CA PHE A 771 7.30 12.49 24.36
C PHE A 771 6.23 11.39 24.38
N LYS A 772 4.97 11.76 24.11
CA LYS A 772 3.87 10.80 24.02
C LYS A 772 4.12 9.77 22.92
N GLN A 773 4.56 10.17 21.73
CA GLN A 773 4.90 9.25 20.63
C GLN A 773 6.08 8.35 20.98
N ALA A 774 7.14 8.89 21.60
CA ALA A 774 8.26 8.08 22.06
C ALA A 774 7.81 7.01 23.08
N TYR A 775 6.99 7.40 24.06
CA TYR A 775 6.42 6.48 25.04
C TYR A 775 5.52 5.41 24.41
N GLN A 776 4.60 5.82 23.52
CA GLN A 776 3.73 4.89 22.80
C GLN A 776 4.53 3.90 21.97
N MET A 777 5.57 4.37 21.26
CA MET A 777 6.46 3.51 20.50
C MET A 777 7.15 2.50 21.42
N THR A 778 7.75 2.95 22.53
CA THR A 778 8.36 2.07 23.55
C THR A 778 7.39 0.99 24.05
N VAL A 779 6.16 1.36 24.39
CA VAL A 779 5.12 0.41 24.84
C VAL A 779 4.79 -0.60 23.73
N GLN A 780 4.60 -0.13 22.49
CA GLN A 780 4.32 -1.00 21.35
C GLN A 780 5.48 -1.96 21.06
N THR A 781 6.75 -1.53 21.20
CA THR A 781 7.92 -2.41 21.05
C THR A 781 7.91 -3.51 22.12
N VAL A 782 7.67 -3.15 23.38
CA VAL A 782 7.60 -4.10 24.50
C VAL A 782 6.45 -5.09 24.29
N GLN A 783 5.27 -4.61 23.88
CA GLN A 783 4.13 -5.46 23.55
C GLN A 783 4.46 -6.40 22.38
N THR A 784 5.12 -5.90 21.33
CA THR A 784 5.54 -6.71 20.18
C THR A 784 6.46 -7.84 20.62
N ILE A 785 7.47 -7.55 21.45
CA ILE A 785 8.39 -8.55 22.00
C ILE A 785 7.63 -9.55 22.88
N ARG A 786 6.74 -9.08 23.77
CA ARG A 786 5.90 -9.94 24.62
C ARG A 786 5.06 -10.88 23.78
N HIS A 787 4.39 -10.36 22.75
CA HIS A 787 3.51 -11.15 21.89
C HIS A 787 4.28 -12.15 21.05
N MET A 788 5.50 -11.82 20.65
CA MET A 788 6.40 -12.72 19.94
C MET A 788 6.89 -13.87 20.82
N LEU A 789 7.37 -13.56 22.03
CA LEU A 789 7.99 -14.55 22.91
C LEU A 789 6.97 -15.46 23.60
N PHE A 790 5.87 -14.89 24.10
CA PHE A 790 4.96 -15.61 24.99
C PHE A 790 3.66 -16.05 24.31
N THR A 791 3.19 -15.30 23.32
CA THR A 791 1.89 -15.57 22.69
C THR A 791 1.96 -16.08 21.26
N GLN A 792 3.14 -16.00 20.63
CA GLN A 792 3.38 -16.32 19.21
C GLN A 792 2.41 -15.63 18.23
N GLN A 793 1.77 -14.53 18.65
CA GLN A 793 0.81 -13.78 17.84
C GLN A 793 1.48 -12.90 16.80
N VAL A 794 2.74 -12.49 17.05
CA VAL A 794 3.57 -11.79 16.08
C VAL A 794 4.66 -12.76 15.64
N GLY A 795 4.63 -13.16 14.36
CA GLY A 795 5.65 -14.05 13.81
C GLY A 795 7.01 -13.38 13.67
N VAL A 796 8.10 -14.16 13.77
CA VAL A 796 9.48 -13.67 13.55
C VAL A 796 9.67 -13.07 12.15
N SER A 797 8.85 -13.47 11.18
CA SER A 797 8.82 -12.89 9.83
C SER A 797 8.39 -11.41 9.79
N LYS A 798 7.87 -10.86 10.90
CA LYS A 798 7.53 -9.44 11.04
C LYS A 798 8.67 -8.62 11.63
N VAL A 799 9.79 -9.25 12.02
CA VAL A 799 11.01 -8.55 12.42
C VAL A 799 11.85 -8.33 11.18
N SER A 800 12.20 -7.07 10.93
CA SER A 800 13.18 -6.72 9.90
C SER A 800 14.59 -6.85 10.46
N GLY A 801 15.45 -7.53 9.73
CA GLY A 801 16.89 -7.58 10.01
C GLY A 801 17.62 -6.42 9.32
N PRO A 802 18.95 -6.48 9.22
CA PRO A 802 19.74 -5.39 8.63
C PRO A 802 19.35 -5.08 7.18
N VAL A 803 19.08 -6.11 6.38
CA VAL A 803 18.74 -5.94 4.96
C VAL A 803 17.34 -5.35 4.81
N GLY A 804 16.38 -5.83 5.61
CA GLY A 804 15.02 -5.30 5.67
C GLY A 804 14.99 -3.85 6.18
N ILE A 805 15.78 -3.54 7.21
CA ILE A 805 15.93 -2.18 7.75
C ILE A 805 16.51 -1.24 6.69
N VAL A 806 17.54 -1.66 5.94
CA VAL A 806 18.11 -0.84 4.86
C VAL A 806 17.08 -0.60 3.76
N ARG A 807 16.33 -1.63 3.35
CA ARG A 807 15.28 -1.54 2.32
C ARG A 807 14.12 -0.62 2.72
N ILE A 808 13.65 -0.74 3.96
CA ILE A 808 12.59 0.11 4.49
C ILE A 808 13.11 1.53 4.69
N GLY A 809 14.30 1.67 5.28
CA GLY A 809 14.95 2.94 5.54
C GLY A 809 15.25 3.74 4.28
N SER A 810 15.66 3.10 3.18
CA SER A 810 15.90 3.77 1.91
C SER A 810 14.61 4.37 1.35
N ARG A 811 13.47 3.66 1.46
CA ARG A 811 12.15 4.20 1.05
C ARG A 811 11.75 5.44 1.84
N PHE A 812 12.04 5.48 3.14
CA PHE A 812 11.80 6.67 3.95
C PHE A 812 12.76 7.82 3.58
N ALA A 813 14.00 7.51 3.22
CA ALA A 813 14.95 8.50 2.72
C ALA A 813 14.52 9.06 1.35
N ASP A 814 14.01 8.21 0.45
CA ASP A 814 13.43 8.60 -0.84
C ASP A 814 12.20 9.52 -0.67
N ALA A 815 11.36 9.23 0.33
CA ALA A 815 10.19 10.05 0.67
C ALA A 815 10.59 11.44 1.20
N GLY A 816 11.75 11.55 1.86
CA GLY A 816 12.37 12.82 2.24
C GLY A 816 12.92 12.84 3.67
N LEU A 817 13.62 13.93 4.02
CA LEU A 817 14.31 14.04 5.31
C LEU A 817 13.36 13.98 6.52
N LEU A 818 12.14 14.50 6.38
CA LEU A 818 11.13 14.47 7.44
C LEU A 818 10.67 13.04 7.74
N ASP A 819 10.45 12.24 6.69
CA ASP A 819 10.10 10.82 6.76
C ASP A 819 11.25 9.97 7.29
N LEU A 820 12.49 10.26 6.86
CA LEU A 820 13.68 9.66 7.43
C LEU A 820 13.83 9.99 8.92
N LEU A 821 13.63 11.25 9.33
CA LEU A 821 13.71 11.63 10.74
C LEU A 821 12.65 10.93 11.60
N TRP A 822 11.43 10.79 11.08
CA TRP A 822 10.38 10.00 11.72
C TRP A 822 10.79 8.53 11.85
N PHE A 823 11.37 7.94 10.81
CA PHE A 823 11.89 6.57 10.85
C PHE A 823 13.02 6.42 11.88
N LEU A 824 13.97 7.35 11.92
CA LEU A 824 15.05 7.35 12.92
C LEU A 824 14.54 7.52 14.35
N ALA A 825 13.46 8.28 14.56
CA ALA A 825 12.80 8.41 15.85
C ALA A 825 12.24 7.06 16.33
N ILE A 826 11.59 6.31 15.42
CA ILE A 826 11.10 4.94 15.69
C ILE A 826 12.25 4.01 16.05
N ILE A 827 13.29 3.98 15.22
CA ILE A 827 14.46 3.15 15.46
C ILE A 827 15.11 3.50 16.80
N SER A 828 15.25 4.78 17.12
CA SER A 828 15.86 5.21 18.39
C SER A 828 15.04 4.78 19.60
N ALA A 829 13.70 4.93 19.57
CA ALA A 829 12.82 4.43 20.62
C ALA A 829 12.87 2.89 20.76
N ASN A 830 12.90 2.17 19.63
CA ASN A 830 13.05 0.71 19.63
C ASN A 830 14.41 0.26 20.17
N LEU A 831 15.49 0.94 19.79
CA LEU A 831 16.85 0.65 20.24
C LEU A 831 16.98 0.88 21.75
N ALA A 832 16.31 1.88 22.31
CA ALA A 832 16.24 2.06 23.76
C ALA A 832 15.64 0.82 24.46
N VAL A 833 14.54 0.26 23.94
CA VAL A 833 13.93 -0.96 24.49
C VAL A 833 14.87 -2.15 24.36
N ILE A 834 15.43 -2.38 23.17
CA ILE A 834 16.32 -3.52 22.91
C ILE A 834 17.58 -3.44 23.75
N ASN A 835 18.22 -2.27 23.85
CA ASN A 835 19.43 -2.08 24.64
C ASN A 835 19.19 -2.23 26.14
N PHE A 836 17.96 -1.98 26.62
CA PHE A 836 17.60 -2.14 28.03
C PHE A 836 17.05 -3.53 28.38
N LEU A 837 16.93 -4.45 27.41
CA LEU A 837 16.60 -5.83 27.71
C LEU A 837 17.68 -6.45 28.63
N PRO A 838 17.31 -7.36 29.55
CA PRO A 838 18.23 -8.04 30.44
C PRO A 838 19.02 -9.14 29.68
N MET A 839 19.59 -8.78 28.54
CA MET A 839 20.39 -9.65 27.70
C MET A 839 21.87 -9.33 27.90
N PRO A 840 22.75 -10.34 27.89
CA PRO A 840 24.19 -10.10 27.94
C PRO A 840 24.65 -9.30 26.71
N ILE A 841 25.69 -8.47 26.84
CA ILE A 841 26.30 -7.54 25.83
C ILE A 841 25.62 -6.19 25.71
N VAL A 842 24.30 -6.12 25.80
CA VAL A 842 23.59 -4.84 25.79
C VAL A 842 23.58 -4.20 27.18
N ASP A 843 23.32 -2.89 27.23
CA ASP A 843 23.34 -2.09 28.46
C ASP A 843 22.50 -2.69 29.60
N GLY A 844 21.33 -3.24 29.28
CA GLY A 844 20.41 -3.83 30.25
C GLY A 844 20.98 -5.06 30.96
N GLY A 845 21.85 -5.85 30.31
CA GLY A 845 22.57 -6.95 30.95
C GLY A 845 23.60 -6.47 31.96
N LEU A 846 24.36 -5.42 31.63
CA LEU A 846 25.31 -4.80 32.55
C LEU A 846 24.58 -4.12 33.72
N PHE A 847 23.45 -3.47 33.44
CA PHE A 847 22.56 -2.93 34.46
C PHE A 847 22.05 -4.02 35.41
N LEU A 848 21.65 -5.18 34.89
CA LEU A 848 21.23 -6.32 35.70
C LEU A 848 22.36 -6.81 36.61
N PHE A 849 23.61 -6.88 36.13
CA PHE A 849 24.75 -7.23 36.98
C PHE A 849 24.95 -6.24 38.12
N LEU A 850 24.76 -4.94 37.88
CA LEU A 850 24.83 -3.92 38.94
C LEU A 850 23.68 -4.03 39.94
N VAL A 851 22.47 -4.36 39.48
CA VAL A 851 21.35 -4.65 40.38
C VAL A 851 21.68 -5.86 41.26
N LEU A 852 22.22 -6.93 40.68
CA LEU A 852 22.64 -8.12 41.43
C LEU A 852 23.77 -7.79 42.41
N GLU A 853 24.75 -6.99 42.01
CA GLU A 853 25.81 -6.49 42.89
C GLU A 853 25.24 -5.67 44.06
N LYS A 854 24.26 -4.80 43.79
CA LYS A 854 23.61 -3.99 44.83
C LYS A 854 22.88 -4.84 45.86
N ILE A 855 22.25 -5.93 45.42
CA ILE A 855 21.50 -6.86 46.28
C ILE A 855 22.46 -7.79 47.04
N ARG A 856 23.47 -8.35 46.37
CA ARG A 856 24.41 -9.32 46.95
C ARG A 856 25.51 -8.67 47.80
N GLY A 857 25.77 -7.38 47.58
CA GLY A 857 26.86 -6.64 48.25
C GLY A 857 28.25 -6.89 47.65
N GLU A 858 28.37 -7.85 46.73
CA GLU A 858 29.61 -8.20 46.02
C GLU A 858 29.39 -8.24 44.50
N PRO A 859 30.41 -7.88 43.69
CA PRO A 859 30.31 -7.90 42.24
C PRO A 859 30.21 -9.34 41.71
N VAL A 860 29.46 -9.51 40.62
CA VAL A 860 29.35 -10.80 39.93
C VAL A 860 30.73 -11.22 39.42
N SER A 861 31.09 -12.50 39.62
CA SER A 861 32.42 -13.00 39.22
C SER A 861 32.70 -12.74 37.74
N ILE A 862 33.94 -12.36 37.41
CA ILE A 862 34.37 -12.08 36.03
C ILE A 862 34.11 -13.29 35.13
N LYS A 863 34.35 -14.51 35.62
CA LYS A 863 34.08 -15.75 34.89
C LYS A 863 32.59 -15.86 34.50
N THR A 864 31.69 -15.53 35.42
CA THR A 864 30.25 -15.51 35.15
C THR A 864 29.92 -14.42 34.14
N GLN A 865 30.46 -13.21 34.28
CA GLN A 865 30.20 -12.11 33.34
C GLN A 865 30.63 -12.47 31.90
N VAL A 866 31.85 -13.00 31.73
CA VAL A 866 32.38 -13.43 30.43
C VAL A 866 31.56 -14.58 29.86
N ALA A 867 31.23 -15.60 30.66
CA ALA A 867 30.41 -16.72 30.20
C ALA A 867 29.01 -16.25 29.75
N THR A 868 28.37 -15.39 30.52
CA THR A 868 27.07 -14.81 30.19
C THR A 868 27.16 -13.93 28.93
N GLN A 869 28.20 -13.11 28.77
CA GLN A 869 28.45 -12.36 27.54
C GLN A 869 28.62 -13.27 26.33
N LEU A 870 29.42 -14.34 26.40
CA LEU A 870 29.59 -15.29 25.30
C LEU A 870 28.26 -15.93 24.88
N VAL A 871 27.42 -16.31 25.85
CA VAL A 871 26.07 -16.81 25.59
C VAL A 871 25.22 -15.76 24.89
N GLY A 872 25.28 -14.50 25.32
CA GLY A 872 24.61 -13.40 24.63
C GLY A 872 25.08 -13.24 23.19
N ILE A 873 26.38 -13.38 22.91
CA ILE A 873 26.96 -13.14 21.58
C ILE A 873 26.43 -14.23 20.67
N ALA A 874 26.45 -15.48 21.15
CA ALA A 874 25.89 -16.60 20.42
C ALA A 874 24.39 -16.40 20.13
N LEU A 875 23.60 -15.96 21.11
CA LEU A 875 22.16 -15.69 20.93
C LEU A 875 21.88 -14.58 19.91
N ILE A 876 22.54 -13.42 20.04
CA ILE A 876 22.37 -12.29 19.13
C ILE A 876 22.86 -12.66 17.73
N ALA A 877 24.01 -13.35 17.60
CA ALA A 877 24.51 -13.82 16.32
C ALA A 877 23.55 -14.82 15.66
N THR A 878 22.96 -15.74 16.43
CA THR A 878 21.96 -16.68 15.91
C THR A 878 20.71 -15.96 15.42
N LEU A 879 20.18 -15.03 16.22
CA LEU A 879 19.03 -14.21 15.82
C LEU A 879 19.35 -13.37 14.58
N PHE A 880 20.52 -12.73 14.53
CA PHE A 880 20.98 -11.93 13.41
C PHE A 880 21.04 -12.75 12.12
N ILE A 881 21.62 -13.96 12.17
CA ILE A 881 21.68 -14.88 11.02
C ILE A 881 20.26 -15.26 10.59
N LEU A 882 19.38 -15.61 11.52
CA LEU A 882 18.02 -16.03 11.22
C LEU A 882 17.20 -14.91 10.57
N VAL A 883 17.23 -13.71 11.13
CA VAL A 883 16.46 -12.57 10.59
C VAL A 883 17.08 -12.08 9.27
N THR A 884 18.40 -12.05 9.14
CA THR A 884 19.07 -11.71 7.86
C THR A 884 18.72 -12.73 6.78
N TYR A 885 18.69 -14.02 7.11
CA TYR A 885 18.23 -15.05 6.20
C TYR A 885 16.78 -14.81 5.77
N GLN A 886 15.89 -14.47 6.72
CA GLN A 886 14.50 -14.16 6.41
C GLN A 886 14.37 -12.92 5.52
N ASP A 887 15.16 -11.87 5.76
CA ASP A 887 15.17 -10.67 4.92
C ASP A 887 15.64 -10.97 3.50
N ILE A 888 16.73 -11.74 3.34
CA ILE A 888 17.28 -12.12 2.03
C ILE A 888 16.26 -12.98 1.30
N LYS A 889 15.61 -13.92 2.01
CA LYS A 889 14.49 -14.69 1.47
C LYS A 889 13.37 -13.76 0.99
N ASN A 890 12.89 -12.85 1.83
CA ASN A 890 11.84 -11.90 1.46
C ASN A 890 12.26 -11.05 0.24
N TRP A 891 13.49 -10.56 0.23
CA TRP A 891 14.04 -9.76 -0.87
C TRP A 891 14.05 -10.51 -2.20
N ILE A 892 14.56 -11.74 -2.23
CA ILE A 892 14.63 -12.53 -3.47
C ILE A 892 13.23 -13.00 -3.89
N THR A 893 12.35 -13.33 -2.94
CA THR A 893 10.97 -13.78 -3.19
C THR A 893 10.00 -12.66 -3.59
N GLY A 894 10.37 -11.38 -3.39
CA GLY A 894 9.50 -10.25 -3.66
C GLY A 894 8.37 -10.05 -2.63
N THR A 895 8.44 -10.74 -1.49
CA THR A 895 7.59 -10.49 -0.32
C THR A 895 8.18 -9.39 0.57
#